data_AF-A0A1C7EDV9-F1
#
_entry.id   AF-A0A1C7EDV9-F1
#
_cell.length_a   1.000
_cell.length_b   1.000
_cell.length_c   1.000
_cell.angle_alpha   90.00
_cell.angle_beta   90.00
_cell.angle_gamma   90.00
#
_symmetry.space_group_name_H-M   'P 1'
#
loop_
_entity.id
_entity.type
_entity.pdbx_description
1 polymer ?
#
loop_
_entity_poly.entity_id
_entity_poly.type
_entity_poly.pdbx_seq_one_letter_code
_entity_poly.pdbx_strand_id
1 'polypeptide(L)'
;MKKMFLFFGGVVLLLSLPILLWFLKEEKIVHIAIIDKTVPTESYREHKGLMWLLNHQRYVSESGETYKEAVDYYGFVPDELDQSYTIRDLPTDYSGTDLIYLADSYGVYEEDLPWQTKENTLGSSSIVTGGLQMDEWQAIKQQVQTEGTDLVMEFNTFASPTSAEVSKDMNKFLGLEWSGWSGRYFEKLQTSTDAVPQWIVTNYEKNEGQWQFQGAGFVLVNDDSGEIVVLSEEADEIGSDGLHLAFTEQGTAQFDLTDSPSFDYWFDINLASPETEVLADYQWDLQDSGKEKLEKAGIPQNFPAVFHQSKYGADLYYFAGDFVDINEIPNFYRFAGFSKLRSFLSTESLDAEKSFYWKTYIPMMESILANAKDKESPTEKTQKTQAVENGISYPSRINDQTFEVYEDGKWQPLTIKGVNMGMAKPGTFPGEAAITRAEYDRWFKAIGEMNANAVRVYTLHPPAFYEAFAAYNATAKEPLYLYHGVWIDEEPLVESLDAFDPEITERFQAEVKKIVDVVHGDAIVEQQPGHAYGNYKTDISPYVIGWMVGIEWYPIMVDQMVQDYPDLGEYKGQYVYTENANPMENWLAQQLDLLTSYELDTYKSMRPLSFTNWVTTDNIDQPAEPSDQEDMATVDPNHIKTKDIADTVGMFASYHVYPYYPDFLNLEERYTEYVDHRGEFNNYAGYLKDLNDSHDMPVLIAEFGVPASRGMTHENPFGWNQGFISEKEQGEIVSHMYEDILEEGMLGGMVFTWQDEWFKRTWNTMDYDNPNERPFWSNAQTNEQQFGLLSFDRHKVKVDGVDDWKEGKTLYEKESGALNSVTMDSDERYVYIKAQFDPANENWWTEKDFNLYFSIRTNKGIAVDALEETEFLADFQLQIENLEQAQLQVAGDYDSFYYDYHERLKMIPAEENIESTFHPVRLALNKEFMRPDTGEILPFSSYETGIFQFGIANPEHKDYDSLNDYYYDKQTGIMEIRIPWMLLNAKDPAKREFTGDLYKDGIEASQTIKGLEVAANLTSKDGEVVEAFDSKKVAQYSWETWGLPQSEERLKQSYYILQETFGETE
;
A
#
# COMPACT_ATOMS: atom_id res chain seq x y z
N MET A 1 -74.20 12.47 31.78
CA MET A 1 -73.42 11.23 32.00
C MET A 1 -72.90 10.60 30.70
N LYS A 2 -73.72 10.18 29.72
CA LYS A 2 -73.22 9.56 28.46
C LYS A 2 -72.18 10.37 27.67
N LYS A 3 -72.34 11.69 27.53
CA LYS A 3 -71.34 12.55 26.86
C LYS A 3 -70.01 12.67 27.62
N MET A 4 -70.04 12.55 28.95
CA MET A 4 -68.86 12.60 29.80
C MET A 4 -68.09 11.28 29.72
N PHE A 5 -68.79 10.14 29.66
CA PHE A 5 -68.17 8.83 29.42
C PHE A 5 -67.58 8.69 28.01
N LEU A 6 -68.20 9.28 26.98
CA LEU A 6 -67.64 9.32 25.63
C LEU A 6 -66.40 10.22 25.53
N PHE A 7 -66.40 11.37 26.21
CA PHE A 7 -65.21 12.22 26.31
C PHE A 7 -64.09 11.53 27.08
N PHE A 8 -64.39 10.94 28.24
CA PHE A 8 -63.40 10.20 29.03
C PHE A 8 -62.88 8.96 28.29
N GLY A 9 -63.76 8.23 27.59
CA GLY A 9 -63.37 7.10 26.74
C GLY A 9 -62.52 7.52 25.55
N GLY A 10 -62.80 8.67 24.94
CA GLY A 10 -61.99 9.25 23.87
C GLY A 10 -60.61 9.70 24.35
N VAL A 11 -60.52 10.31 25.53
CA VAL A 11 -59.24 10.69 26.16
C VAL A 11 -58.43 9.45 26.54
N VAL A 12 -59.06 8.43 27.13
CA VAL A 12 -58.39 7.16 27.45
C VAL A 12 -57.89 6.47 26.18
N LEU A 13 -58.70 6.43 25.10
CA LEU A 13 -58.29 5.87 23.81
C LEU A 13 -57.11 6.65 23.21
N LEU A 14 -57.13 7.99 23.28
CA LEU A 14 -56.07 8.84 22.73
C LEU A 14 -54.76 8.69 23.53
N LEU A 15 -54.84 8.51 24.84
CA LEU A 15 -53.69 8.24 25.71
C LEU A 15 -53.17 6.80 25.59
N SER A 16 -54.02 5.81 25.28
CA SER A 16 -53.62 4.42 25.08
C SER A 16 -53.21 4.08 23.65
N LEU A 17 -53.55 4.92 22.66
CA LEU A 17 -53.25 4.70 21.25
C LEU A 17 -51.73 4.54 20.98
N PRO A 18 -50.82 5.34 21.53
CA PRO A 18 -49.38 5.15 21.31
C PRO A 18 -48.85 3.83 21.89
N ILE A 19 -49.41 3.36 23.00
CA ILE A 19 -49.08 2.06 23.59
C ILE A 19 -49.56 0.93 22.67
N LEU A 20 -50.78 1.03 22.15
CA LEU A 20 -51.31 0.05 21.18
C LEU A 20 -50.51 0.03 19.89
N LEU A 21 -50.13 1.20 19.35
CA LEU A 21 -49.28 1.31 18.16
C LEU A 21 -47.89 0.70 18.38
N TRP A 22 -47.34 0.80 19.59
CA TRP A 22 -46.07 0.15 19.91
C TRP A 22 -46.18 -1.37 19.83
N PHE A 23 -47.24 -1.97 20.40
CA PHE A 23 -47.49 -3.42 20.30
C PHE A 23 -47.77 -3.90 18.86
N LEU A 24 -48.14 -2.99 17.95
CA LEU A 24 -48.34 -3.27 16.53
C LEU A 24 -47.08 -3.10 15.68
N LYS A 25 -45.98 -2.51 16.20
CA LYS A 25 -44.69 -2.46 15.50
C LYS A 25 -44.19 -3.90 15.26
N GLU A 26 -43.52 -4.15 14.15
CA GLU A 26 -42.88 -5.45 13.90
C GLU A 26 -41.69 -5.66 14.85
N GLU A 27 -41.44 -6.91 15.26
CA GLU A 27 -40.20 -7.28 15.97
C GLU A 27 -39.07 -7.43 14.95
N LYS A 28 -37.93 -6.81 15.24
CA LYS A 28 -36.74 -6.89 14.41
C LYS A 28 -35.73 -7.78 15.12
N ILE A 29 -35.42 -8.93 14.55
CA ILE A 29 -34.33 -9.77 15.07
C ILE A 29 -33.03 -9.16 14.55
N VAL A 30 -32.19 -8.70 15.46
CA VAL A 30 -30.82 -8.23 15.18
C VAL A 30 -29.96 -8.72 16.33
N HIS A 31 -28.89 -9.43 16.04
CA HIS A 31 -27.97 -9.95 17.03
C HIS A 31 -26.89 -8.92 17.32
N ILE A 32 -26.94 -8.35 18.52
CA ILE A 32 -26.03 -7.30 18.97
C ILE A 32 -25.19 -7.81 20.13
N ALA A 33 -23.86 -7.77 19.97
CA ALA A 33 -22.93 -8.02 21.06
C ALA A 33 -22.56 -6.70 21.73
N ILE A 34 -23.01 -6.49 22.97
CA ILE A 34 -22.76 -5.26 23.74
C ILE A 34 -21.59 -5.53 24.70
N ILE A 35 -20.54 -4.72 24.61
CA ILE A 35 -19.33 -4.84 25.42
C ILE A 35 -19.20 -3.57 26.27
N ASP A 36 -19.16 -3.74 27.58
CA ASP A 36 -18.99 -2.66 28.56
C ASP A 36 -18.21 -3.17 29.77
N LYS A 37 -16.94 -2.75 29.87
CA LYS A 37 -16.06 -3.10 30.98
C LYS A 37 -16.14 -2.10 32.15
N THR A 38 -16.85 -0.97 32.00
CA THR A 38 -16.88 0.15 32.94
C THR A 38 -18.24 0.24 33.66
N VAL A 39 -18.59 -0.78 34.45
CA VAL A 39 -19.89 -0.83 35.17
C VAL A 39 -19.70 -0.88 36.69
N PRO A 40 -19.23 0.20 37.34
CA PRO A 40 -18.93 0.18 38.78
C PRO A 40 -20.16 0.07 39.68
N THR A 41 -21.37 0.36 39.17
CA THR A 41 -22.63 0.39 39.93
C THR A 41 -23.78 -0.25 39.16
N GLU A 42 -24.86 -0.64 39.85
CA GLU A 42 -26.09 -1.17 39.23
C GLU A 42 -26.92 -0.09 38.50
N SER A 43 -26.32 1.06 38.17
CA SER A 43 -26.94 2.11 37.36
C SER A 43 -26.84 1.86 35.86
N TYR A 44 -25.92 0.99 35.42
CA TYR A 44 -25.68 0.59 34.00
C TYR A 44 -25.58 1.78 33.04
N ARG A 45 -24.93 2.86 33.49
CA ARG A 45 -24.99 4.17 32.85
C ARG A 45 -24.51 4.16 31.39
N GLU A 46 -23.43 3.44 31.10
CA GLU A 46 -22.75 3.46 29.79
C GLU A 46 -23.45 2.64 28.69
N HIS A 47 -24.47 1.84 29.00
CA HIS A 47 -25.21 1.09 27.96
C HIS A 47 -26.72 1.04 28.13
N LYS A 48 -27.30 1.49 29.26
CA LYS A 48 -28.77 1.49 29.44
C LYS A 48 -29.49 2.36 28.41
N GLY A 49 -28.82 3.41 27.90
CA GLY A 49 -29.34 4.28 26.84
C GLY A 49 -29.60 3.48 25.55
N LEU A 50 -28.63 2.68 25.12
CA LEU A 50 -28.77 1.76 23.99
C LEU A 50 -29.87 0.72 24.26
N MET A 51 -29.85 0.08 25.42
CA MET A 51 -30.83 -0.95 25.81
C MET A 51 -32.27 -0.42 25.75
N TRP A 52 -32.49 0.82 26.19
CA TRP A 52 -33.79 1.46 26.10
C TRP A 52 -34.22 1.66 24.64
N LEU A 53 -33.30 2.12 23.77
CA LEU A 53 -33.57 2.34 22.35
C LEU A 53 -33.92 1.03 21.63
N LEU A 54 -33.13 -0.03 21.83
CA LEU A 54 -33.36 -1.35 21.25
C LEU A 54 -34.77 -1.84 21.57
N ASN A 55 -35.13 -1.80 22.85
CA ASN A 55 -36.46 -2.18 23.33
C ASN A 55 -37.55 -1.25 22.81
N HIS A 56 -37.31 0.06 22.72
CA HIS A 56 -38.27 1.03 22.19
C HIS A 56 -38.59 0.79 20.71
N GLN A 57 -37.59 0.37 19.93
CA GLN A 57 -37.71 0.07 18.51
C GLN A 57 -38.07 -1.39 18.21
N ARG A 58 -38.28 -2.21 19.25
CA ARG A 58 -38.58 -3.65 19.17
C ARG A 58 -37.50 -4.48 18.47
N TYR A 59 -36.23 -4.12 18.70
CA TYR A 59 -35.12 -5.05 18.45
C TYR A 59 -35.13 -6.12 19.55
N VAL A 60 -35.03 -7.39 19.15
CA VAL A 60 -35.08 -8.56 20.04
C VAL A 60 -33.97 -9.54 19.69
N SER A 61 -33.55 -10.34 20.67
CA SER A 61 -32.57 -11.42 20.45
C SER A 61 -33.16 -12.56 19.62
N GLU A 62 -32.33 -13.54 19.20
CA GLU A 62 -32.78 -14.72 18.44
C GLU A 62 -33.91 -15.51 19.11
N SER A 63 -33.97 -15.50 20.45
CA SER A 63 -35.02 -16.18 21.22
C SER A 63 -36.32 -15.37 21.29
N GLY A 64 -36.36 -14.17 20.69
CA GLY A 64 -37.49 -13.24 20.74
C GLY A 64 -37.62 -12.50 22.09
N GLU A 65 -36.58 -12.52 22.92
CA GLU A 65 -36.57 -11.81 24.20
C GLU A 65 -36.10 -10.35 24.05
N THR A 66 -36.63 -9.49 24.92
CA THR A 66 -36.18 -8.09 25.06
C THR A 66 -34.84 -8.02 25.77
N TYR A 67 -33.98 -7.12 25.33
CA TYR A 67 -32.69 -6.84 25.94
C TYR A 67 -32.83 -6.31 27.39
N LYS A 68 -31.99 -6.82 28.30
CA LYS A 68 -31.96 -6.52 29.73
C LYS A 68 -30.60 -5.95 30.10
N GLU A 69 -30.57 -4.71 30.59
CA GLU A 69 -29.37 -3.99 31.03
C GLU A 69 -28.47 -4.81 31.98
N ALA A 70 -29.03 -5.53 32.95
CA ALA A 70 -28.22 -6.31 33.89
C ALA A 70 -27.64 -7.62 33.31
N VAL A 71 -28.09 -8.09 32.14
CA VAL A 71 -27.80 -9.46 31.63
C VAL A 71 -27.12 -9.46 30.27
N ASP A 72 -27.59 -8.63 29.34
CA ASP A 72 -27.27 -8.77 27.91
C ASP A 72 -26.06 -7.91 27.49
N TYR A 73 -24.96 -7.99 28.26
CA TYR A 73 -23.67 -7.38 27.94
C TYR A 73 -22.50 -8.21 28.49
N TYR A 74 -21.31 -8.03 27.89
CA TYR A 74 -20.03 -8.61 28.32
C TYR A 74 -19.19 -7.57 29.05
N GLY A 75 -18.47 -7.97 30.11
CA GLY A 75 -17.65 -7.10 30.94
C GLY A 75 -17.92 -7.21 32.44
N PHE A 76 -17.80 -6.10 33.18
CA PHE A 76 -17.87 -6.10 34.65
C PHE A 76 -19.32 -6.09 35.15
N VAL A 77 -19.67 -6.93 36.13
CA VAL A 77 -21.04 -7.06 36.64
C VAL A 77 -21.07 -6.82 38.16
N PRO A 78 -21.57 -5.67 38.64
CA PRO A 78 -21.66 -5.37 40.08
C PRO A 78 -22.85 -6.08 40.75
N ASP A 79 -22.69 -6.41 42.03
CA ASP A 79 -23.77 -6.81 42.95
C ASP A 79 -23.65 -5.97 44.23
N GLU A 80 -24.42 -4.90 44.32
CA GLU A 80 -24.36 -3.95 45.43
C GLU A 80 -24.93 -4.53 46.73
N LEU A 81 -25.87 -5.48 46.62
CA LEU A 81 -26.51 -6.14 47.76
C LEU A 81 -25.54 -7.09 48.47
N ASP A 82 -24.83 -7.91 47.70
CA ASP A 82 -23.85 -8.87 48.21
C ASP A 82 -22.43 -8.27 48.32
N GLN A 83 -22.26 -6.99 47.93
CA GLN A 83 -20.97 -6.27 47.94
C GLN A 83 -19.89 -7.02 47.17
N SER A 84 -20.24 -7.54 46.00
CA SER A 84 -19.40 -8.42 45.19
C SER A 84 -19.53 -8.09 43.70
N TYR A 85 -18.73 -8.75 42.86
CA TYR A 85 -18.82 -8.60 41.41
C TYR A 85 -18.49 -9.92 40.70
N THR A 86 -18.89 -10.01 39.44
CA THR A 86 -18.44 -11.04 38.50
C THR A 86 -17.96 -10.39 37.20
N ILE A 87 -17.16 -11.10 36.41
CA ILE A 87 -16.73 -10.66 35.09
C ILE A 87 -17.29 -11.64 34.07
N ARG A 88 -17.98 -11.13 33.04
CA ARG A 88 -18.40 -11.89 31.87
C ARG A 88 -17.34 -11.71 30.79
N ASP A 89 -16.60 -12.76 30.52
CA ASP A 89 -15.57 -12.75 29.48
C ASP A 89 -16.19 -12.45 28.12
N LEU A 90 -15.44 -11.73 27.28
CA LEU A 90 -15.84 -11.45 25.90
C LEU A 90 -15.85 -12.76 25.08
N PRO A 91 -16.76 -12.91 24.11
CA PRO A 91 -16.76 -14.06 23.22
C PRO A 91 -15.45 -14.19 22.44
N THR A 92 -14.96 -15.41 22.27
CA THR A 92 -13.87 -15.71 21.31
C THR A 92 -14.36 -15.87 19.88
N ASP A 93 -15.68 -15.89 19.69
CA ASP A 93 -16.38 -16.06 18.42
C ASP A 93 -17.67 -15.24 18.45
N TYR A 94 -17.82 -14.36 17.47
CA TYR A 94 -18.97 -13.47 17.28
C TYR A 94 -19.83 -13.89 16.07
N SER A 95 -19.70 -15.14 15.62
CA SER A 95 -20.45 -15.67 14.47
C SER A 95 -21.95 -15.44 14.62
N GLY A 96 -22.56 -14.91 13.56
CA GLY A 96 -23.98 -14.57 13.52
C GLY A 96 -24.34 -13.27 14.27
N THR A 97 -23.36 -12.48 14.72
CA THR A 97 -23.59 -11.11 15.22
C THR A 97 -23.71 -10.13 14.05
N ASP A 98 -24.78 -9.34 14.03
CA ASP A 98 -25.03 -8.32 13.01
C ASP A 98 -24.30 -7.01 13.36
N LEU A 99 -24.18 -6.69 14.65
CA LEU A 99 -23.54 -5.47 15.16
C LEU A 99 -22.78 -5.75 16.46
N ILE A 100 -21.52 -5.32 16.53
CA ILE A 100 -20.76 -5.23 17.78
C ILE A 100 -20.81 -3.79 18.27
N TYR A 101 -21.23 -3.59 19.51
CA TYR A 101 -21.28 -2.28 20.17
C TYR A 101 -20.37 -2.28 21.39
N LEU A 102 -19.27 -1.53 21.33
CA LEU A 102 -18.30 -1.39 22.40
C LEU A 102 -18.51 -0.03 23.07
N ALA A 103 -19.18 -0.05 24.22
CA ALA A 103 -19.58 1.14 24.97
C ALA A 103 -18.37 1.77 25.67
N ASP A 104 -17.68 1.00 26.51
CA ASP A 104 -16.51 1.48 27.25
C ASP A 104 -15.59 0.29 27.60
N SER A 105 -14.27 0.51 27.53
CA SER A 105 -13.24 -0.46 27.90
C SER A 105 -12.38 -0.06 29.10
N TYR A 106 -12.49 1.18 29.60
CA TYR A 106 -11.61 1.75 30.62
C TYR A 106 -11.51 0.89 31.89
N GLY A 107 -12.64 0.35 32.33
CA GLY A 107 -12.69 -0.60 33.42
C GLY A 107 -13.07 0.01 34.77
N VAL A 108 -12.96 -0.81 35.81
CA VAL A 108 -13.38 -0.49 37.17
C VAL A 108 -12.19 -0.55 38.11
N TYR A 109 -12.01 0.48 38.94
CA TYR A 109 -11.00 0.50 40.00
C TYR A 109 -11.62 0.14 41.35
N GLU A 110 -10.80 -0.33 42.31
CA GLU A 110 -11.32 -0.71 43.64
C GLU A 110 -12.08 0.45 44.29
N GLU A 111 -11.57 1.67 44.16
CA GLU A 111 -12.16 2.91 44.68
C GLU A 111 -13.52 3.29 44.08
N ASP A 112 -13.85 2.81 42.88
CA ASP A 112 -15.12 3.12 42.22
C ASP A 112 -16.29 2.30 42.78
N LEU A 113 -15.98 1.24 43.54
CA LEU A 113 -16.99 0.32 44.06
C LEU A 113 -17.75 0.94 45.24
N PRO A 114 -19.10 0.96 45.21
CA PRO A 114 -19.92 1.67 46.21
C PRO A 114 -19.83 1.07 47.63
N TRP A 115 -19.25 -0.13 47.78
CA TRP A 115 -19.05 -0.81 49.07
C TRP A 115 -17.63 -0.66 49.65
N GLN A 116 -16.70 0.03 48.98
CA GLN A 116 -15.38 0.33 49.55
C GLN A 116 -15.45 1.48 50.56
N THR A 117 -14.74 1.33 51.68
CA THR A 117 -14.79 2.26 52.83
C THR A 117 -13.43 2.84 53.22
N LYS A 118 -12.35 2.56 52.47
CA LYS A 118 -11.02 3.12 52.74
C LYS A 118 -10.91 4.52 52.13
N GLU A 119 -10.54 5.52 52.95
CA GLU A 119 -10.15 6.85 52.48
C GLU A 119 -8.92 6.77 51.56
N ASN A 120 -9.01 7.45 50.42
CA ASN A 120 -8.01 7.55 49.36
C ASN A 120 -6.60 7.88 49.89
N THR A 121 -5.66 6.94 49.74
CA THR A 121 -4.23 7.26 49.70
C THR A 121 -3.84 7.62 48.25
N LEU A 122 -3.37 8.84 48.03
CA LEU A 122 -2.85 9.29 46.73
C LEU A 122 -1.77 8.32 46.21
N GLY A 123 -2.01 7.72 45.04
CA GLY A 123 -1.08 6.86 44.32
C GLY A 123 -1.25 5.33 44.52
N SER A 124 -2.36 4.87 45.10
CA SER A 124 -2.66 3.43 45.25
C SER A 124 -3.95 3.00 44.55
N SER A 125 -4.21 3.52 43.35
CA SER A 125 -5.30 3.07 42.49
C SER A 125 -4.96 1.68 41.95
N SER A 126 -5.76 0.67 42.31
CA SER A 126 -5.59 -0.70 41.81
C SER A 126 -6.77 -1.06 40.93
N ILE A 127 -6.51 -1.13 39.62
CA ILE A 127 -7.49 -1.57 38.63
C ILE A 127 -7.98 -2.99 38.97
N VAL A 128 -9.30 -3.19 38.95
CA VAL A 128 -9.93 -4.50 39.14
C VAL A 128 -9.95 -5.26 37.81
N THR A 129 -10.45 -4.61 36.77
CA THR A 129 -10.45 -5.06 35.38
C THR A 129 -10.60 -3.85 34.47
N GLY A 130 -10.11 -3.92 33.24
CA GLY A 130 -10.18 -2.85 32.26
C GLY A 130 -9.18 -3.08 31.12
N GLY A 131 -9.31 -2.25 30.09
CA GLY A 131 -8.56 -2.33 28.86
C GLY A 131 -9.02 -3.50 27.98
N LEU A 132 -8.91 -3.33 26.68
CA LEU A 132 -9.08 -4.41 25.72
C LEU A 132 -7.78 -5.19 25.57
N GLN A 133 -7.85 -6.51 25.70
CA GLN A 133 -6.72 -7.40 25.43
C GLN A 133 -6.60 -7.66 23.92
N MET A 134 -5.40 -8.00 23.45
CA MET A 134 -5.16 -8.19 22.02
C MET A 134 -5.99 -9.35 21.43
N ASP A 135 -6.16 -10.45 22.16
CA ASP A 135 -6.99 -11.57 21.73
C ASP A 135 -8.48 -11.20 21.63
N GLU A 136 -9.00 -10.43 22.59
CA GLU A 136 -10.36 -9.88 22.53
C GLU A 136 -10.53 -8.95 21.32
N TRP A 137 -9.56 -8.07 21.08
CA TRP A 137 -9.57 -7.18 19.92
C TRP A 137 -9.49 -7.94 18.60
N GLN A 138 -8.61 -8.93 18.48
CA GLN A 138 -8.49 -9.75 17.28
C GLN A 138 -9.78 -10.53 17.00
N ALA A 139 -10.51 -10.99 18.02
CA ALA A 139 -11.80 -11.66 17.81
C ALA A 139 -12.85 -10.71 17.18
N ILE A 140 -12.93 -9.47 17.68
CA ILE A 140 -13.82 -8.43 17.11
C ILE A 140 -13.37 -8.09 15.68
N LYS A 141 -12.08 -7.80 15.48
CA LYS A 141 -11.49 -7.45 14.19
C LYS A 141 -11.73 -8.54 13.15
N GLN A 142 -11.48 -9.80 13.52
CA GLN A 142 -11.70 -10.95 12.65
C GLN A 142 -13.18 -11.04 12.26
N GLN A 143 -14.11 -10.91 13.20
CA GLN A 143 -15.54 -10.98 12.90
C GLN A 143 -15.97 -9.92 11.87
N VAL A 144 -15.54 -8.67 12.08
CA VAL A 144 -15.81 -7.56 11.14
C VAL A 144 -15.23 -7.86 9.76
N GLN A 145 -14.02 -8.40 9.70
CA GLN A 145 -13.31 -8.70 8.45
C GLN A 145 -13.89 -9.89 7.69
N THR A 146 -14.35 -10.94 8.38
CA THR A 146 -14.76 -12.20 7.74
C THR A 146 -16.25 -12.24 7.42
N GLU A 147 -17.09 -11.66 8.26
CA GLU A 147 -18.55 -11.77 8.15
C GLU A 147 -19.24 -10.44 7.86
N GLY A 148 -18.50 -9.33 7.77
CA GLY A 148 -19.05 -8.01 7.49
C GLY A 148 -19.94 -7.47 8.63
N THR A 149 -19.69 -7.91 9.86
CA THR A 149 -20.40 -7.43 11.06
C THR A 149 -20.09 -5.96 11.32
N ASP A 150 -21.12 -5.14 11.51
CA ASP A 150 -20.95 -3.72 11.80
C ASP A 150 -20.30 -3.52 13.18
N LEU A 151 -19.54 -2.43 13.32
CA LEU A 151 -18.84 -2.11 14.56
C LEU A 151 -19.13 -0.66 14.95
N VAL A 152 -19.63 -0.46 16.17
CA VAL A 152 -19.76 0.87 16.78
C VAL A 152 -18.93 0.90 18.05
N MET A 153 -18.01 1.85 18.15
CA MET A 153 -17.17 2.07 19.32
C MET A 153 -17.33 3.51 19.82
N GLU A 154 -17.41 3.70 21.12
CA GLU A 154 -17.48 5.04 21.73
C GLU A 154 -16.16 5.44 22.42
N PHE A 155 -16.19 6.62 23.03
CA PHE A 155 -15.13 7.19 23.84
C PHE A 155 -14.56 6.21 24.89
N ASN A 156 -13.28 6.38 25.25
CA ASN A 156 -12.58 5.62 26.30
C ASN A 156 -12.29 4.13 26.00
N THR A 157 -12.19 3.80 24.71
CA THR A 157 -12.03 2.41 24.25
C THR A 157 -10.58 2.04 23.89
N PHE A 158 -9.74 3.01 23.50
CA PHE A 158 -8.30 2.80 23.22
C PHE A 158 -7.34 3.45 24.22
N ALA A 159 -7.84 4.29 25.14
CA ALA A 159 -7.02 4.94 26.16
C ALA A 159 -6.56 3.93 27.23
N SER A 160 -5.57 4.31 28.05
CA SER A 160 -5.14 3.50 29.21
C SER A 160 -6.35 3.16 30.07
N PRO A 161 -6.60 1.88 30.40
CA PRO A 161 -5.61 0.81 30.55
C PRO A 161 -5.47 -0.17 29.36
N THR A 162 -6.06 0.12 28.21
CA THR A 162 -5.76 -0.60 26.96
C THR A 162 -4.27 -0.40 26.60
N SER A 163 -3.59 -1.48 26.16
CA SER A 163 -2.16 -1.38 25.84
C SER A 163 -1.93 -0.54 24.58
N ALA A 164 -0.78 0.14 24.49
CA ALA A 164 -0.43 0.96 23.33
C ALA A 164 -0.41 0.16 22.01
N GLU A 165 -0.11 -1.14 22.08
CA GLU A 165 -0.14 -2.05 20.93
C GLU A 165 -1.56 -2.26 20.41
N VAL A 166 -2.50 -2.57 21.30
CA VAL A 166 -3.93 -2.75 20.96
C VAL A 166 -4.53 -1.43 20.49
N SER A 167 -4.25 -0.34 21.22
CA SER A 167 -4.66 1.03 20.87
C SER A 167 -4.23 1.41 19.45
N LYS A 168 -2.95 1.18 19.11
CA LYS A 168 -2.44 1.48 17.76
C LYS A 168 -3.08 0.64 16.67
N ASP A 169 -3.34 -0.65 16.90
CA ASP A 169 -4.03 -1.50 15.93
C ASP A 169 -5.51 -1.10 15.76
N MET A 170 -6.20 -0.73 16.84
CA MET A 170 -7.57 -0.20 16.81
C MET A 170 -7.66 1.14 16.07
N ASN A 171 -6.78 2.09 16.39
CA ASN A 171 -6.74 3.40 15.74
C ASN A 171 -6.54 3.25 14.22
N LYS A 172 -5.59 2.39 13.80
CA LYS A 172 -5.38 2.06 12.39
C LYS A 172 -6.62 1.39 11.77
N PHE A 173 -7.29 0.52 12.52
CA PHE A 173 -8.48 -0.18 12.03
C PHE A 173 -9.73 0.70 11.98
N LEU A 174 -9.85 1.74 12.79
CA LEU A 174 -10.96 2.70 12.74
C LEU A 174 -10.65 3.91 11.86
N GLY A 175 -9.39 4.06 11.43
CA GLY A 175 -8.94 5.16 10.59
C GLY A 175 -8.87 6.51 11.33
N LEU A 176 -8.46 6.48 12.59
CA LEU A 176 -8.26 7.69 13.40
C LEU A 176 -6.86 7.75 13.99
N GLU A 177 -6.39 8.94 14.30
CA GLU A 177 -5.16 9.21 15.01
C GLU A 177 -5.49 9.87 16.35
N TRP A 178 -5.15 9.20 17.46
CA TRP A 178 -5.40 9.70 18.80
C TRP A 178 -4.37 10.78 19.16
N SER A 179 -4.84 11.98 19.52
CA SER A 179 -3.95 13.09 19.90
C SER A 179 -3.46 13.02 21.36
N GLY A 180 -4.01 12.09 22.15
CA GLY A 180 -3.80 12.01 23.59
C GLY A 180 -4.64 13.01 24.40
N TRP A 181 -5.43 13.87 23.76
CA TRP A 181 -6.29 14.84 24.44
C TRP A 181 -7.74 14.35 24.58
N SER A 182 -8.29 14.52 25.77
CA SER A 182 -9.72 14.36 26.07
C SER A 182 -10.24 15.57 26.83
N GLY A 183 -11.55 15.83 26.80
CA GLY A 183 -12.13 17.01 27.43
C GLY A 183 -13.51 16.77 28.03
N ARG A 184 -13.91 17.66 28.95
CA ARG A 184 -15.25 17.67 29.56
C ARG A 184 -15.64 19.06 30.07
N TYR A 185 -16.94 19.35 30.04
CA TYR A 185 -17.52 20.56 30.63
C TYR A 185 -17.84 20.37 32.12
N PHE A 186 -17.62 21.43 32.90
CA PHE A 186 -17.95 21.50 34.32
C PHE A 186 -18.77 22.75 34.61
N GLU A 187 -19.94 22.59 35.24
CA GLU A 187 -20.77 23.73 35.70
C GLU A 187 -20.04 24.62 36.74
N LYS A 188 -19.05 24.04 37.44
CA LYS A 188 -18.27 24.73 38.48
C LYS A 188 -16.82 24.27 38.45
N LEU A 189 -15.92 25.17 38.04
CA LEU A 189 -14.48 24.97 38.06
C LEU A 189 -13.86 25.15 39.46
N GLN A 190 -14.60 25.66 40.46
CA GLN A 190 -14.05 25.86 41.81
C GLN A 190 -13.91 24.53 42.58
N THR A 191 -12.82 24.35 43.33
CA THR A 191 -12.60 23.14 44.16
C THR A 191 -13.64 23.02 45.28
N SER A 192 -14.66 22.19 45.08
CA SER A 192 -15.68 21.80 46.08
C SER A 192 -16.08 20.34 45.85
N THR A 193 -16.85 19.74 46.77
CA THR A 193 -17.22 18.32 46.72
C THR A 193 -18.04 17.90 45.48
N ASP A 194 -18.62 18.83 44.74
CA ASP A 194 -19.41 18.59 43.51
C ASP A 194 -18.73 19.22 42.26
N ALA A 195 -17.40 19.26 42.22
CA ALA A 195 -16.63 20.00 41.20
C ALA A 195 -15.45 19.18 40.61
N VAL A 196 -14.67 19.82 39.72
CA VAL A 196 -13.52 19.26 38.99
C VAL A 196 -12.70 18.27 39.85
N PRO A 197 -12.45 17.04 39.36
CA PRO A 197 -11.70 16.02 40.10
C PRO A 197 -10.38 16.53 40.67
N GLN A 198 -10.09 16.16 41.93
CA GLN A 198 -8.90 16.66 42.64
C GLN A 198 -7.58 16.30 41.94
N TRP A 199 -7.53 15.22 41.14
CA TRP A 199 -6.34 14.84 40.39
C TRP A 199 -6.03 15.83 39.26
N ILE A 200 -7.05 16.38 38.59
CA ILE A 200 -6.91 17.43 37.55
C ILE A 200 -6.29 18.68 38.17
N VAL A 201 -6.85 19.11 39.31
CA VAL A 201 -6.33 20.26 40.08
C VAL A 201 -4.88 20.01 40.47
N THR A 202 -4.57 18.82 40.97
CA THR A 202 -3.20 18.44 41.38
C THR A 202 -2.22 18.46 40.20
N ASN A 203 -2.62 17.96 39.03
CA ASN A 203 -1.79 17.93 37.83
C ASN A 203 -1.54 19.34 37.28
N TYR A 204 -2.57 20.18 37.22
CA TYR A 204 -2.44 21.59 36.83
C TYR A 204 -1.50 22.34 37.80
N GLU A 205 -1.65 22.16 39.11
CA GLU A 205 -0.82 22.83 40.12
C GLU A 205 0.65 22.40 40.14
N LYS A 206 0.94 21.21 39.59
CA LYS A 206 2.30 20.70 39.46
C LYS A 206 3.08 21.41 38.35
N ASN A 207 2.40 21.83 37.27
CA ASN A 207 3.02 22.24 36.01
C ASN A 207 2.77 23.72 35.65
N GLU A 208 1.57 24.26 35.91
CA GLU A 208 1.09 25.53 35.32
C GLU A 208 0.82 26.65 36.35
N GLY A 209 0.60 26.32 37.63
CA GLY A 209 0.40 27.28 38.71
C GLY A 209 -0.83 27.00 39.59
N GLN A 210 -1.19 27.90 40.50
CA GLN A 210 -2.31 27.67 41.43
C GLN A 210 -3.66 27.61 40.70
N TRP A 211 -4.53 26.66 41.08
CA TRP A 211 -5.87 26.54 40.50
C TRP A 211 -6.78 27.67 41.00
N GLN A 212 -7.06 28.65 40.14
CA GLN A 212 -7.82 29.86 40.48
C GLN A 212 -9.02 30.08 39.55
N PHE A 213 -9.56 29.01 38.96
CA PHE A 213 -10.70 29.08 38.06
C PHE A 213 -12.04 29.16 38.81
N GLN A 214 -12.97 29.93 38.26
CA GLN A 214 -14.32 30.14 38.75
C GLN A 214 -15.32 30.09 37.59
N GLY A 215 -16.60 29.89 37.91
CA GLY A 215 -17.66 29.74 36.92
C GLY A 215 -17.64 28.37 36.26
N ALA A 216 -18.30 28.28 35.11
CA ALA A 216 -18.32 27.10 34.28
C ALA A 216 -17.25 27.15 33.17
N GLY A 217 -16.98 26.00 32.56
CA GLY A 217 -16.05 25.90 31.44
C GLY A 217 -15.59 24.48 31.16
N PHE A 218 -14.75 24.34 30.14
CA PHE A 218 -14.17 23.07 29.73
C PHE A 218 -12.78 22.86 30.33
N VAL A 219 -12.51 21.62 30.70
CA VAL A 219 -11.18 21.15 31.08
C VAL A 219 -10.75 20.10 30.06
N LEU A 220 -9.60 20.33 29.42
CA LEU A 220 -8.95 19.41 28.51
C LEU A 220 -7.72 18.83 29.19
N VAL A 221 -7.51 17.52 29.03
CA VAL A 221 -6.45 16.75 29.67
C VAL A 221 -5.70 16.00 28.59
N ASN A 222 -4.36 16.07 28.61
CA ASN A 222 -3.52 15.20 27.81
C ASN A 222 -3.07 14.00 28.65
N ASP A 223 -3.42 12.80 28.23
CA ASP A 223 -3.17 11.57 28.99
C ASP A 223 -1.68 11.20 29.06
N ASP A 224 -0.90 11.56 28.05
CA ASP A 224 0.54 11.25 27.98
C ASP A 224 1.39 12.25 28.80
N SER A 225 1.14 13.55 28.62
CA SER A 225 1.94 14.61 29.23
C SER A 225 1.42 15.04 30.61
N GLY A 226 0.15 14.78 30.90
CA GLY A 226 -0.56 15.31 32.06
C GLY A 226 -0.81 16.82 31.99
N GLU A 227 -0.68 17.42 30.82
CA GLU A 227 -0.99 18.83 30.57
C GLU A 227 -2.50 19.08 30.69
N ILE A 228 -2.87 20.24 31.23
CA ILE A 228 -4.26 20.62 31.49
C ILE A 228 -4.52 22.00 30.90
N VAL A 229 -5.50 22.08 29.99
CA VAL A 229 -5.97 23.34 29.40
C VAL A 229 -7.38 23.62 29.89
N VAL A 230 -7.63 24.84 30.38
CA VAL A 230 -8.94 25.27 30.87
C VAL A 230 -9.46 26.40 29.99
N LEU A 231 -10.68 26.22 29.46
CA LEU A 231 -11.45 27.24 28.75
C LEU A 231 -12.58 27.73 29.66
N SER A 232 -12.48 28.96 30.18
CA SER A 232 -13.42 29.52 31.16
C SER A 232 -14.44 30.46 30.52
N GLU A 233 -15.71 30.28 30.86
CA GLU A 233 -16.77 31.22 30.48
C GLU A 233 -16.60 32.59 31.18
N GLU A 234 -16.15 32.60 32.44
CA GLU A 234 -15.93 33.85 33.19
C GLU A 234 -14.78 34.68 32.62
N ALA A 235 -13.78 34.02 32.01
CA ALA A 235 -12.66 34.64 31.34
C ALA A 235 -12.95 35.05 29.89
N ASP A 236 -14.20 34.85 29.40
CA ASP A 236 -14.60 35.13 28.03
C ASP A 236 -13.74 34.34 27.01
N GLU A 237 -13.46 33.07 27.30
CA GLU A 237 -12.65 32.17 26.43
C GLU A 237 -13.54 31.22 25.62
N ILE A 238 -14.70 30.86 26.16
CA ILE A 238 -15.75 30.07 25.52
C ILE A 238 -17.09 30.76 25.78
N GLY A 239 -17.93 30.86 24.75
CA GLY A 239 -19.25 31.46 24.82
C GLY A 239 -20.33 30.47 25.29
N SER A 240 -21.57 30.95 25.36
CA SER A 240 -22.68 30.20 25.97
C SER A 240 -23.23 29.06 25.11
N ASP A 241 -22.88 29.00 23.83
CA ASP A 241 -23.33 27.94 22.93
C ASP A 241 -22.45 26.67 23.07
N GLY A 242 -21.30 26.77 23.74
CA GLY A 242 -20.51 25.62 24.20
C GLY A 242 -19.84 24.82 23.06
N LEU A 243 -19.94 23.49 23.14
CA LEU A 243 -19.40 22.54 22.16
C LEU A 243 -20.55 21.75 21.54
N HIS A 244 -20.71 21.77 20.21
CA HIS A 244 -21.77 21.06 19.49
C HIS A 244 -21.22 20.26 18.31
N LEU A 245 -22.02 19.34 17.76
CA LEU A 245 -21.71 18.56 16.56
C LEU A 245 -22.32 19.23 15.34
N ALA A 246 -21.47 19.71 14.43
CA ALA A 246 -21.89 20.09 13.09
C ALA A 246 -21.76 18.90 12.15
N PHE A 247 -22.88 18.48 11.56
CA PHE A 247 -22.89 17.33 10.64
C PHE A 247 -22.38 17.75 9.26
N THR A 248 -21.55 16.89 8.65
CA THR A 248 -21.07 17.08 7.27
C THR A 248 -22.17 16.74 6.27
N GLU A 249 -21.96 17.02 4.98
CA GLU A 249 -22.94 16.64 3.94
C GLU A 249 -23.28 15.13 3.98
N GLN A 250 -22.27 14.30 4.24
CA GLN A 250 -22.40 12.85 4.39
C GLN A 250 -23.19 12.49 5.66
N GLY A 251 -22.85 13.10 6.80
CA GLY A 251 -23.58 12.88 8.06
C GLY A 251 -25.03 13.35 8.00
N THR A 252 -25.32 14.48 7.36
CA THR A 252 -26.70 14.93 7.13
C THR A 252 -27.46 13.97 6.23
N ALA A 253 -26.83 13.45 5.16
CA ALA A 253 -27.45 12.46 4.30
C ALA A 253 -27.79 11.15 5.05
N GLN A 254 -26.93 10.75 6.00
CA GLN A 254 -27.11 9.51 6.76
C GLN A 254 -28.06 9.63 7.95
N PHE A 255 -27.99 10.74 8.71
CA PHE A 255 -28.70 10.88 9.98
C PHE A 255 -29.89 11.83 9.95
N ASP A 256 -30.08 12.59 8.86
CA ASP A 256 -31.07 13.68 8.77
C ASP A 256 -30.89 14.73 9.89
N LEU A 257 -29.63 14.97 10.25
CA LEU A 257 -29.20 15.95 11.26
C LEU A 257 -28.24 16.96 10.62
N THR A 258 -28.39 18.24 10.96
CA THR A 258 -27.46 19.30 10.54
C THR A 258 -26.61 19.83 11.68
N ASP A 259 -27.10 19.73 12.91
CA ASP A 259 -26.46 20.26 14.12
C ASP A 259 -26.96 19.50 15.36
N SER A 260 -26.31 19.68 16.51
CA SER A 260 -26.68 19.11 17.80
C SER A 260 -26.89 20.15 18.91
N PRO A 261 -27.58 19.78 20.00
CA PRO A 261 -27.42 20.42 21.32
C PRO A 261 -25.95 20.46 21.77
N SER A 262 -25.65 21.28 22.78
CA SER A 262 -24.32 21.24 23.42
C SER A 262 -24.02 19.86 24.01
N PHE A 263 -22.77 19.44 23.88
CA PHE A 263 -22.23 18.20 24.44
C PHE A 263 -21.28 18.54 25.59
N ASP A 264 -21.74 18.25 26.81
CA ASP A 264 -21.09 18.69 28.05
C ASP A 264 -20.28 17.56 28.73
N TYR A 265 -20.32 16.34 28.19
CA TYR A 265 -19.69 15.17 28.80
C TYR A 265 -18.29 14.89 28.25
N TRP A 266 -17.72 13.71 28.54
CA TRP A 266 -16.38 13.36 28.09
C TRP A 266 -16.30 13.11 26.58
N PHE A 267 -15.29 13.69 25.93
CA PHE A 267 -14.98 13.52 24.51
C PHE A 267 -13.48 13.43 24.26
N ASP A 268 -13.12 12.82 23.14
CA ASP A 268 -11.76 12.71 22.63
C ASP A 268 -11.51 13.74 21.53
N ILE A 269 -10.28 14.25 21.46
CA ILE A 269 -9.80 15.09 20.37
C ILE A 269 -8.92 14.22 19.48
N ASN A 270 -9.43 13.87 18.30
CA ASN A 270 -8.77 12.95 17.37
C ASN A 270 -8.61 13.60 16.00
N LEU A 271 -7.77 13.02 15.15
CA LEU A 271 -7.68 13.36 13.73
C LEU A 271 -8.16 12.19 12.88
N ALA A 272 -8.79 12.48 11.75
CA ALA A 272 -9.19 11.47 10.77
C ALA A 272 -8.01 11.14 9.84
N SER A 273 -7.79 9.85 9.59
CA SER A 273 -6.90 9.41 8.52
C SER A 273 -7.47 9.82 7.14
N PRO A 274 -6.65 9.97 6.08
CA PRO A 274 -7.10 10.45 4.77
C PRO A 274 -8.26 9.66 4.13
N GLU A 275 -8.43 8.39 4.48
CA GLU A 275 -9.47 7.50 3.94
C GLU A 275 -10.74 7.43 4.82
N THR A 276 -10.80 8.17 5.92
CA THR A 276 -11.91 8.10 6.88
C THR A 276 -12.92 9.21 6.62
N GLU A 277 -14.19 8.82 6.48
CA GLU A 277 -15.28 9.78 6.37
C GLU A 277 -15.59 10.38 7.74
N VAL A 278 -15.69 11.70 7.81
CA VAL A 278 -16.14 12.41 9.00
C VAL A 278 -17.61 12.77 8.81
N LEU A 279 -18.48 12.21 9.65
CA LEU A 279 -19.93 12.45 9.57
C LEU A 279 -20.36 13.66 10.41
N ALA A 280 -19.60 14.00 11.45
CA ALA A 280 -19.80 15.21 12.22
C ALA A 280 -18.49 15.69 12.83
N ASP A 281 -18.30 17.01 12.91
CA ASP A 281 -17.20 17.67 13.60
C ASP A 281 -17.69 18.34 14.87
N TYR A 282 -16.87 18.32 15.91
CA TYR A 282 -17.00 19.19 17.06
C TYR A 282 -16.68 20.63 16.67
N GLN A 283 -17.60 21.53 17.02
CA GLN A 283 -17.47 22.97 16.85
C GLN A 283 -17.69 23.67 18.19
N TRP A 284 -16.86 24.68 18.45
CA TRP A 284 -16.89 25.44 19.67
C TRP A 284 -17.39 26.87 19.46
N ASP A 285 -18.03 27.44 20.48
CA ASP A 285 -18.26 28.88 20.61
C ASP A 285 -17.02 29.62 21.17
N LEU A 286 -15.83 29.38 20.58
CA LEU A 286 -14.55 29.93 21.06
C LEU A 286 -14.43 31.43 20.79
N GLN A 287 -14.05 32.17 21.84
CA GLN A 287 -13.60 33.56 21.73
C GLN A 287 -12.11 33.62 21.36
N ASP A 288 -11.61 34.80 20.96
CA ASP A 288 -10.23 34.96 20.48
C ASP A 288 -9.17 34.49 21.50
N SER A 289 -9.41 34.74 22.79
CA SER A 289 -8.55 34.27 23.90
C SER A 289 -8.55 32.74 24.06
N GLY A 290 -9.69 32.08 23.83
CA GLY A 290 -9.80 30.63 23.83
C GLY A 290 -9.09 30.00 22.63
N LYS A 291 -9.19 30.61 21.44
CA LYS A 291 -8.48 30.17 20.23
C LYS A 291 -6.96 30.20 20.42
N GLU A 292 -6.43 31.27 21.00
CA GLU A 292 -5.00 31.39 21.32
C GLU A 292 -4.54 30.31 22.30
N LYS A 293 -5.37 29.93 23.29
CA LYS A 293 -5.05 28.84 24.23
C LYS A 293 -4.96 27.48 23.55
N LEU A 294 -5.94 27.15 22.69
CA LEU A 294 -5.94 25.88 21.96
C LEU A 294 -4.77 25.80 20.97
N GLU A 295 -4.50 26.87 20.23
CA GLU A 295 -3.37 26.94 19.29
C GLU A 295 -2.03 26.74 20.01
N LYS A 296 -1.85 27.35 21.19
CA LYS A 296 -0.64 27.17 22.00
C LYS A 296 -0.45 25.73 22.49
N ALA A 297 -1.55 25.03 22.78
CA ALA A 297 -1.54 23.64 23.21
C ALA A 297 -1.49 22.63 22.04
N GLY A 298 -1.50 23.11 20.79
CA GLY A 298 -1.54 22.26 19.60
C GLY A 298 -2.89 21.56 19.38
N ILE A 299 -3.96 22.06 20.00
CA ILE A 299 -5.31 21.48 19.90
C ILE A 299 -6.05 22.13 18.71
N PRO A 300 -6.57 21.34 17.77
CA PRO A 300 -7.32 21.87 16.63
C PRO A 300 -8.63 22.55 17.08
N GLN A 301 -9.00 23.64 16.39
CA GLN A 301 -10.24 24.36 16.70
C GLN A 301 -11.52 23.63 16.25
N ASN A 302 -11.42 22.76 15.25
CA ASN A 302 -12.49 21.84 14.86
C ASN A 302 -11.86 20.47 14.68
N PHE A 303 -12.53 19.43 15.17
CA PHE A 303 -12.04 18.06 15.09
C PHE A 303 -13.20 17.07 14.97
N PRO A 304 -12.99 15.88 14.40
CA PRO A 304 -14.08 14.96 14.14
C PRO A 304 -14.72 14.42 15.43
N ALA A 305 -16.05 14.39 15.45
CA ALA A 305 -16.88 13.82 16.51
C ALA A 305 -17.40 12.41 16.15
N VAL A 306 -17.64 12.17 14.86
CA VAL A 306 -18.18 10.90 14.34
C VAL A 306 -17.36 10.47 13.12
N PHE A 307 -16.67 9.36 13.27
CA PHE A 307 -15.85 8.73 12.23
C PHE A 307 -16.64 7.58 11.59
N HIS A 308 -16.49 7.42 10.28
CA HIS A 308 -17.12 6.35 9.52
C HIS A 308 -16.17 5.76 8.49
N GLN A 309 -16.16 4.44 8.40
CA GLN A 309 -15.53 3.69 7.32
C GLN A 309 -16.45 2.54 6.88
N SER A 310 -16.59 2.36 5.57
CA SER A 310 -17.24 1.18 5.00
C SER A 310 -16.19 0.27 4.38
N LYS A 311 -15.95 -0.90 4.99
CA LYS A 311 -14.96 -1.89 4.53
C LYS A 311 -15.32 -3.30 4.99
N TYR A 312 -14.87 -4.30 4.24
CA TYR A 312 -15.17 -5.72 4.50
C TYR A 312 -16.67 -6.07 4.47
N GLY A 313 -17.51 -5.24 3.85
CA GLY A 313 -18.97 -5.38 3.92
C GLY A 313 -19.59 -4.87 5.23
N ALA A 314 -18.77 -4.38 6.16
CA ALA A 314 -19.16 -3.79 7.43
C ALA A 314 -19.10 -2.25 7.38
N ASP A 315 -19.94 -1.61 8.19
CA ASP A 315 -19.83 -0.19 8.49
C ASP A 315 -19.26 -0.03 9.92
N LEU A 316 -18.15 0.70 10.01
CA LEU A 316 -17.40 0.94 11.23
C LEU A 316 -17.63 2.40 11.65
N TYR A 317 -18.14 2.59 12.86
CA TYR A 317 -18.37 3.89 13.45
C TYR A 317 -17.53 4.04 14.71
N TYR A 318 -16.88 5.18 14.84
CA TYR A 318 -16.30 5.60 16.12
C TYR A 318 -16.88 6.95 16.54
N PHE A 319 -17.42 6.98 17.75
CA PHE A 319 -17.96 8.17 18.39
C PHE A 319 -16.91 8.72 19.35
N ALA A 320 -16.37 9.89 19.03
CA ALA A 320 -15.34 10.56 19.84
C ALA A 320 -15.92 11.27 21.07
N GLY A 321 -17.03 10.77 21.58
CA GLY A 321 -17.66 11.21 22.82
C GLY A 321 -18.51 10.09 23.38
N ASP A 322 -18.71 10.14 24.69
CA ASP A 322 -19.58 9.20 25.39
C ASP A 322 -21.04 9.65 25.20
N PHE A 323 -21.60 9.28 24.05
CA PHE A 323 -22.87 9.81 23.55
C PHE A 323 -24.08 9.08 24.13
N VAL A 324 -23.88 7.83 24.53
CA VAL A 324 -24.93 6.99 25.12
C VAL A 324 -25.14 7.27 26.61
N ASP A 325 -24.14 7.78 27.33
CA ASP A 325 -24.24 8.09 28.75
C ASP A 325 -25.43 9.02 29.01
N ILE A 326 -26.35 8.54 29.86
CA ILE A 326 -27.44 9.35 30.39
C ILE A 326 -27.71 9.00 31.86
N ASN A 327 -27.81 10.02 32.72
CA ASN A 327 -28.09 9.81 34.15
C ASN A 327 -29.49 9.18 34.42
N GLU A 328 -30.55 9.75 33.85
CA GLU A 328 -31.93 9.31 34.07
C GLU A 328 -32.70 9.07 32.76
N ILE A 329 -33.12 7.82 32.55
CA ILE A 329 -33.99 7.42 31.43
C ILE A 329 -35.33 6.86 31.93
N PRO A 330 -36.46 7.07 31.22
CA PRO A 330 -37.75 6.56 31.69
C PRO A 330 -37.83 5.03 31.66
N ASN A 331 -38.26 4.42 32.77
CA ASN A 331 -38.44 2.96 32.92
C ASN A 331 -39.53 2.35 32.00
N PHE A 332 -40.17 3.14 31.14
CA PHE A 332 -41.14 2.66 30.16
C PHE A 332 -40.65 2.97 28.74
N TYR A 333 -40.55 1.95 27.91
CA TYR A 333 -40.17 2.06 26.48
C TYR A 333 -41.36 1.76 25.53
N ARG A 334 -42.47 1.21 26.04
CA ARG A 334 -43.61 0.69 25.26
C ARG A 334 -44.63 1.75 24.83
N PHE A 335 -44.17 2.82 24.18
CA PHE A 335 -45.00 3.94 23.77
C PHE A 335 -44.54 4.47 22.40
N ALA A 336 -45.30 4.28 21.32
CA ALA A 336 -44.85 4.67 19.99
C ALA A 336 -44.66 6.20 19.88
N GLY A 337 -43.53 6.63 19.32
CA GLY A 337 -43.20 8.05 19.14
C GLY A 337 -42.75 8.77 20.42
N PHE A 338 -42.42 8.02 21.50
CA PHE A 338 -41.95 8.61 22.74
C PHE A 338 -40.60 9.33 22.58
N SER A 339 -39.66 8.76 21.84
CA SER A 339 -38.38 9.41 21.53
C SER A 339 -38.60 10.78 20.86
N LYS A 340 -39.46 10.84 19.84
CA LYS A 340 -39.83 12.11 19.16
C LYS A 340 -40.51 13.12 20.08
N LEU A 341 -41.36 12.66 21.00
CA LEU A 341 -41.98 13.54 22.00
C LEU A 341 -40.93 14.10 22.98
N ARG A 342 -39.98 13.27 23.42
CA ARG A 342 -38.89 13.69 24.32
C ARG A 342 -37.93 14.64 23.62
N SER A 343 -37.56 14.36 22.38
CA SER A 343 -36.77 15.24 21.50
C SER A 343 -37.42 16.62 21.33
N PHE A 344 -38.75 16.69 21.18
CA PHE A 344 -39.47 17.98 21.10
C PHE A 344 -39.57 18.72 22.45
N LEU A 345 -39.62 17.98 23.56
CA LEU A 345 -39.77 18.55 24.90
C LEU A 345 -38.43 18.83 25.60
N SER A 346 -37.30 18.29 25.10
CA SER A 346 -35.97 18.54 25.63
C SER A 346 -35.49 19.93 25.24
N THR A 347 -34.98 20.65 26.21
CA THR A 347 -34.46 22.01 26.06
C THR A 347 -33.09 22.07 26.70
N GLU A 348 -32.06 22.47 25.95
CA GLU A 348 -30.67 22.55 26.43
C GLU A 348 -30.56 23.32 27.74
N SER A 349 -31.29 24.43 27.89
CA SER A 349 -31.29 25.27 29.10
C SER A 349 -31.71 24.57 30.40
N LEU A 350 -32.27 23.36 30.33
CA LEU A 350 -32.68 22.57 31.51
C LEU A 350 -31.77 21.38 31.77
N ASP A 351 -31.26 20.74 30.71
CA ASP A 351 -30.46 19.51 30.78
C ASP A 351 -29.83 19.23 29.39
N ALA A 352 -28.54 19.54 29.23
CA ALA A 352 -27.81 19.38 27.98
C ALA A 352 -27.61 17.89 27.61
N GLU A 353 -27.17 17.06 28.57
CA GLU A 353 -27.00 15.60 28.39
C GLU A 353 -28.29 14.95 27.87
N LYS A 354 -29.45 15.21 28.51
CA LYS A 354 -30.73 14.69 28.03
C LYS A 354 -31.09 15.23 26.65
N SER A 355 -30.78 16.50 26.38
CA SER A 355 -31.09 17.10 25.08
C SER A 355 -30.29 16.44 23.96
N PHE A 356 -28.99 16.23 24.16
CA PHE A 356 -28.10 15.54 23.24
C PHE A 356 -28.55 14.10 22.99
N TYR A 357 -28.82 13.32 24.04
CA TYR A 357 -29.28 11.94 23.91
C TYR A 357 -30.54 11.81 23.04
N TRP A 358 -31.57 12.64 23.29
CA TRP A 358 -32.85 12.55 22.57
C TRP A 358 -32.85 13.17 21.17
N LYS A 359 -32.01 14.19 20.92
CA LYS A 359 -31.99 14.92 19.64
C LYS A 359 -30.88 14.47 18.70
N THR A 360 -29.83 13.84 19.19
CA THR A 360 -28.62 13.49 18.42
C THR A 360 -28.35 11.99 18.43
N TYR A 361 -28.07 11.41 19.61
CA TYR A 361 -27.69 9.99 19.72
C TYR A 361 -28.80 9.05 19.20
N ILE A 362 -30.04 9.26 19.64
CA ILE A 362 -31.17 8.41 19.24
C ILE A 362 -31.37 8.39 17.70
N PRO A 363 -31.48 9.53 16.99
CA PRO A 363 -31.58 9.51 15.52
C PRO A 363 -30.39 8.84 14.82
N MET A 364 -29.16 9.07 15.30
CA MET A 364 -27.97 8.45 14.72
C MET A 364 -28.04 6.92 14.83
N MET A 365 -28.28 6.41 16.05
CA MET A 365 -28.37 4.97 16.27
C MET A 365 -29.61 4.34 15.61
N GLU A 366 -30.73 5.06 15.47
CA GLU A 366 -31.87 4.58 14.68
C GLU A 366 -31.50 4.34 13.21
N SER A 367 -30.63 5.19 12.64
CA SER A 367 -30.11 5.04 11.28
C SER A 367 -29.13 3.86 11.16
N ILE A 368 -28.15 3.78 12.07
CA ILE A 368 -27.15 2.69 12.10
C ILE A 368 -27.84 1.33 12.26
N LEU A 369 -28.76 1.19 13.22
CA LEU A 369 -29.50 -0.06 13.47
C LEU A 369 -30.49 -0.43 12.36
N ALA A 370 -30.87 0.52 11.49
CA ALA A 370 -31.66 0.22 10.30
C ALA A 370 -30.78 -0.38 9.21
N ASN A 371 -29.60 0.20 8.97
CA ASN A 371 -28.64 -0.28 7.98
C ASN A 371 -28.12 -1.69 8.30
N ALA A 372 -27.75 -1.94 9.56
CA ALA A 372 -27.29 -3.25 10.02
C ALA A 372 -28.32 -4.37 9.77
N LYS A 373 -29.62 -4.05 9.79
CA LYS A 373 -30.71 -5.01 9.56
C LYS A 373 -30.97 -5.30 8.08
N ASP A 374 -30.76 -4.33 7.20
CA ASP A 374 -31.08 -4.45 5.78
C ASP A 374 -29.97 -5.17 4.98
N LYS A 375 -28.86 -5.55 5.64
CA LYS A 375 -27.84 -6.47 5.12
C LYS A 375 -28.42 -7.89 5.11
N GLU A 376 -29.01 -8.31 3.99
CA GLU A 376 -29.31 -9.72 3.75
C GLU A 376 -28.02 -10.54 3.91
N SER A 377 -28.10 -11.67 4.64
CA SER A 377 -27.01 -12.64 4.80
C SER A 377 -26.32 -12.96 3.47
N PRO A 378 -25.01 -13.32 3.49
CA PRO A 378 -24.16 -13.29 2.32
C PRO A 378 -24.81 -13.94 1.10
N THR A 379 -24.81 -13.18 -0.01
CA THR A 379 -25.08 -13.65 -1.36
C THR A 379 -24.47 -15.04 -1.54
N GLU A 380 -25.21 -16.01 -2.10
CA GLU A 380 -24.73 -17.37 -2.34
C GLU A 380 -23.29 -17.33 -2.84
N LYS A 381 -22.34 -17.72 -1.98
CA LYS A 381 -20.93 -17.86 -2.35
C LYS A 381 -20.92 -18.81 -3.53
N THR A 382 -20.60 -18.30 -4.72
CA THR A 382 -20.52 -19.12 -5.92
C THR A 382 -19.29 -20.01 -5.74
N GLN A 383 -19.46 -21.16 -5.09
CA GLN A 383 -18.37 -22.14 -4.96
C GLN A 383 -18.09 -22.69 -6.35
N LYS A 384 -16.91 -22.36 -6.88
CA LYS A 384 -16.46 -22.88 -8.16
C LYS A 384 -16.35 -24.40 -8.09
N THR A 385 -16.98 -25.08 -9.04
CA THR A 385 -16.96 -26.54 -9.11
C THR A 385 -15.57 -27.03 -9.53
N GLN A 386 -15.02 -28.02 -8.83
CA GLN A 386 -13.80 -28.73 -9.22
C GLN A 386 -14.16 -30.09 -9.85
N ALA A 387 -13.26 -30.63 -10.69
CA ALA A 387 -13.39 -32.02 -11.13
C ALA A 387 -13.07 -32.94 -9.95
N VAL A 388 -13.73 -34.10 -9.88
CA VAL A 388 -13.46 -35.11 -8.85
C VAL A 388 -13.27 -36.47 -9.49
N GLU A 389 -12.09 -37.05 -9.33
CA GLU A 389 -11.77 -38.40 -9.78
C GLU A 389 -11.21 -39.22 -8.62
N ASN A 390 -11.79 -40.41 -8.38
CA ASN A 390 -11.37 -41.29 -7.28
C ASN A 390 -11.34 -40.61 -5.89
N GLY A 391 -12.15 -39.56 -5.70
CA GLY A 391 -12.21 -38.78 -4.46
C GLY A 391 -11.13 -37.70 -4.34
N ILE A 392 -10.38 -37.44 -5.41
CA ILE A 392 -9.38 -36.37 -5.51
C ILE A 392 -9.98 -35.22 -6.30
N SER A 393 -9.97 -34.01 -5.75
CA SER A 393 -10.43 -32.80 -6.46
C SER A 393 -9.28 -32.09 -7.17
N TYR A 394 -9.55 -31.56 -8.37
CA TYR A 394 -8.58 -30.72 -9.08
C TYR A 394 -9.31 -29.67 -9.93
N PRO A 395 -8.92 -28.38 -9.85
CA PRO A 395 -9.59 -27.29 -10.57
C PRO A 395 -9.16 -27.18 -12.03
N SER A 396 -8.01 -27.76 -12.38
CA SER A 396 -7.35 -27.62 -13.68
C SER A 396 -6.55 -28.88 -14.04
N ARG A 397 -6.18 -29.00 -15.31
CA ARG A 397 -5.29 -30.06 -15.82
C ARG A 397 -4.56 -29.62 -17.09
N ILE A 398 -3.49 -30.35 -17.43
CA ILE A 398 -2.88 -30.33 -18.76
C ILE A 398 -3.46 -31.49 -19.57
N ASN A 399 -4.09 -31.18 -20.70
CA ASN A 399 -4.64 -32.16 -21.63
C ASN A 399 -3.93 -32.01 -22.98
N ASP A 400 -3.04 -32.95 -23.30
CA ASP A 400 -2.10 -32.85 -24.41
C ASP A 400 -1.26 -31.55 -24.33
N GLN A 401 -1.52 -30.59 -25.23
CA GLN A 401 -0.82 -29.31 -25.32
C GLN A 401 -1.70 -28.13 -24.87
N THR A 402 -2.74 -28.40 -24.08
CA THR A 402 -3.74 -27.39 -23.68
C THR A 402 -3.89 -27.35 -22.16
N PHE A 403 -3.87 -26.16 -21.60
CA PHE A 403 -4.24 -25.92 -20.21
C PHE A 403 -5.77 -25.86 -20.11
N GLU A 404 -6.39 -26.71 -19.29
CA GLU A 404 -7.84 -26.74 -19.11
C GLU A 404 -8.23 -26.43 -17.67
N VAL A 405 -9.29 -25.65 -17.50
CA VAL A 405 -9.95 -25.39 -16.22
C VAL A 405 -11.32 -26.04 -16.19
N TYR A 406 -11.76 -26.44 -14.99
CA TYR A 406 -13.05 -27.06 -14.81
C TYR A 406 -14.09 -26.02 -14.39
N GLU A 407 -15.07 -25.78 -15.26
CA GLU A 407 -16.12 -24.78 -15.06
C GLU A 407 -17.47 -25.33 -15.51
N ASP A 408 -18.53 -25.07 -14.74
CA ASP A 408 -19.90 -25.52 -15.06
C ASP A 408 -20.03 -27.02 -15.40
N GLY A 409 -19.20 -27.86 -14.78
CA GLY A 409 -19.21 -29.30 -15.00
C GLY A 409 -18.53 -29.77 -16.30
N LYS A 410 -17.73 -28.91 -16.96
CA LYS A 410 -17.02 -29.21 -18.20
C LYS A 410 -15.58 -28.68 -18.16
N TRP A 411 -14.67 -29.38 -18.84
CA TRP A 411 -13.32 -28.89 -19.11
C TRP A 411 -13.37 -27.81 -20.19
N GLN A 412 -12.79 -26.65 -19.92
CA GLN A 412 -12.66 -25.54 -20.86
C GLN A 412 -11.17 -25.22 -21.06
N PRO A 413 -10.70 -25.10 -22.32
CA PRO A 413 -9.38 -24.55 -22.59
C PRO A 413 -9.22 -23.16 -21.98
N LEU A 414 -8.03 -22.86 -21.47
CA LEU A 414 -7.66 -21.57 -20.92
C LEU A 414 -6.37 -21.08 -21.60
N THR A 415 -6.49 -20.03 -22.40
CA THR A 415 -5.34 -19.22 -22.83
C THR A 415 -4.93 -18.31 -21.68
N ILE A 416 -3.69 -18.38 -21.23
CA ILE A 416 -3.25 -17.66 -20.03
C ILE A 416 -2.96 -16.20 -20.38
N LYS A 417 -3.69 -15.30 -19.73
CA LYS A 417 -3.57 -13.84 -19.79
C LYS A 417 -3.23 -13.36 -18.39
N GLY A 418 -1.95 -13.50 -18.03
CA GLY A 418 -1.50 -13.37 -16.65
C GLY A 418 -0.74 -12.10 -16.35
N VAL A 419 -0.61 -11.82 -15.06
CA VAL A 419 0.29 -10.80 -14.52
C VAL A 419 0.97 -11.32 -13.27
N ASN A 420 2.26 -11.03 -13.12
CA ASN A 420 3.02 -11.33 -11.91
C ASN A 420 2.74 -10.27 -10.83
N MET A 421 2.83 -10.64 -9.55
CA MET A 421 2.66 -9.70 -8.44
C MET A 421 3.70 -9.94 -7.36
N GLY A 422 4.43 -8.87 -7.04
CA GLY A 422 5.36 -8.83 -5.90
C GLY A 422 4.67 -8.44 -4.59
N MET A 423 5.44 -8.41 -3.50
CA MET A 423 4.94 -8.11 -2.15
C MET A 423 5.34 -6.71 -1.63
N ALA A 424 6.12 -5.96 -2.40
CA ALA A 424 6.59 -4.63 -2.03
C ALA A 424 5.73 -3.51 -2.64
N LYS A 425 5.76 -2.36 -1.96
CA LYS A 425 5.26 -1.06 -2.41
C LYS A 425 6.24 0.05 -1.96
N PRO A 426 6.10 1.32 -2.41
CA PRO A 426 6.98 2.41 -2.00
C PRO A 426 7.19 2.47 -0.49
N GLY A 427 8.44 2.68 -0.08
CA GLY A 427 8.85 2.78 1.32
C GLY A 427 9.09 1.45 2.03
N THR A 428 8.99 0.31 1.34
CA THR A 428 9.06 -1.02 1.99
C THR A 428 9.86 -2.04 1.18
N PHE A 429 10.56 -2.92 1.89
CA PHE A 429 11.15 -4.12 1.30
C PHE A 429 10.10 -5.23 1.20
N PRO A 430 10.23 -6.19 0.25
CA PRO A 430 9.23 -7.24 0.05
C PRO A 430 8.98 -8.06 1.33
N GLY A 431 10.01 -8.31 2.14
CA GLY A 431 9.90 -9.05 3.39
C GLY A 431 9.07 -8.39 4.49
N GLU A 432 8.63 -7.15 4.31
CA GLU A 432 7.75 -6.44 5.25
C GLU A 432 6.25 -6.73 5.03
N ALA A 433 5.87 -7.32 3.87
CA ALA A 433 4.49 -7.66 3.55
C ALA A 433 3.50 -6.51 3.73
N ALA A 434 3.88 -5.31 3.27
CA ALA A 434 3.23 -4.05 3.65
C ALA A 434 2.00 -3.66 2.80
N ILE A 435 1.70 -4.39 1.73
CA ILE A 435 0.50 -4.17 0.92
C ILE A 435 -0.73 -4.51 1.77
N THR A 436 -1.65 -3.55 1.84
CA THR A 436 -2.86 -3.62 2.66
C THR A 436 -3.97 -4.36 1.91
N ARG A 437 -4.98 -4.79 2.67
CA ARG A 437 -6.17 -5.43 2.11
C ARG A 437 -6.89 -4.54 1.08
N ALA A 438 -7.05 -3.25 1.37
CA ALA A 438 -7.70 -2.29 0.48
C ALA A 438 -6.93 -2.10 -0.84
N GLU A 439 -5.59 -2.09 -0.78
CA GLU A 439 -4.75 -2.07 -1.98
C GLU A 439 -4.98 -3.34 -2.82
N TYR A 440 -4.94 -4.53 -2.22
CA TYR A 440 -5.24 -5.78 -2.94
C TYR A 440 -6.65 -5.80 -3.54
N ASP A 441 -7.68 -5.34 -2.81
CA ASP A 441 -9.05 -5.28 -3.32
C ASP A 441 -9.14 -4.37 -4.57
N ARG A 442 -8.49 -3.21 -4.56
CA ARG A 442 -8.40 -2.32 -5.74
C ARG A 442 -7.62 -2.96 -6.88
N TRP A 443 -6.49 -3.60 -6.57
CA TRP A 443 -5.60 -4.19 -7.56
C TRP A 443 -6.23 -5.37 -8.28
N PHE A 444 -6.86 -6.32 -7.56
CA PHE A 444 -7.55 -7.44 -8.22
C PHE A 444 -8.72 -6.98 -9.09
N LYS A 445 -9.44 -5.94 -8.66
CA LYS A 445 -10.46 -5.31 -9.50
C LYS A 445 -9.87 -4.79 -10.80
N ALA A 446 -8.79 -4.01 -10.73
CA ALA A 446 -8.13 -3.47 -11.92
C ALA A 446 -7.54 -4.59 -12.82
N ILE A 447 -6.90 -5.61 -12.23
CA ILE A 447 -6.38 -6.77 -12.99
C ILE A 447 -7.51 -7.45 -13.76
N GLY A 448 -8.65 -7.70 -13.12
CA GLY A 448 -9.82 -8.28 -13.79
C GLY A 448 -10.42 -7.36 -14.87
N GLU A 449 -10.46 -6.05 -14.62
CA GLU A 449 -10.89 -5.06 -15.62
C GLU A 449 -9.94 -5.00 -16.84
N MET A 450 -8.67 -5.36 -16.68
CA MET A 450 -7.69 -5.51 -17.76
C MET A 450 -7.94 -6.76 -18.65
N ASN A 451 -8.98 -7.55 -18.38
CA ASN A 451 -9.23 -8.84 -19.04
C ASN A 451 -8.14 -9.90 -18.77
N ALA A 452 -7.29 -9.70 -17.77
CA ALA A 452 -6.41 -10.75 -17.27
C ALA A 452 -7.25 -11.83 -16.56
N ASN A 453 -6.81 -13.08 -16.65
CA ASN A 453 -7.47 -14.23 -16.04
C ASN A 453 -6.60 -14.94 -15.00
N ALA A 454 -5.32 -14.56 -14.87
CA ALA A 454 -4.39 -15.20 -13.95
C ALA A 454 -3.48 -14.19 -13.24
N VAL A 455 -3.15 -14.51 -11.99
CA VAL A 455 -2.11 -13.86 -11.20
C VAL A 455 -1.07 -14.90 -10.82
N ARG A 456 0.21 -14.54 -10.85
CA ARG A 456 1.31 -15.35 -10.26
C ARG A 456 1.93 -14.62 -9.09
N VAL A 457 2.14 -15.36 -7.99
CA VAL A 457 2.90 -14.92 -6.82
C VAL A 457 4.05 -15.88 -6.56
N TYR A 458 5.19 -15.36 -6.10
CA TYR A 458 6.43 -16.11 -5.94
C TYR A 458 6.54 -16.87 -4.62
N THR A 459 5.89 -16.34 -3.59
CA THR A 459 6.03 -16.77 -2.21
C THR A 459 4.75 -16.54 -1.42
N LEU A 460 4.77 -16.83 -0.13
CA LEU A 460 3.69 -16.55 0.80
C LEU A 460 3.44 -15.04 0.92
N HIS A 461 2.28 -14.58 0.47
CA HIS A 461 1.75 -13.24 0.75
C HIS A 461 1.06 -13.18 2.14
N PRO A 462 0.76 -11.99 2.71
CA PRO A 462 0.01 -11.88 3.96
C PRO A 462 -1.45 -12.35 3.83
N PRO A 463 -2.15 -12.73 4.92
CA PRO A 463 -3.55 -13.21 4.87
C PRO A 463 -4.50 -12.29 4.09
N ALA A 464 -4.28 -10.98 4.18
CA ALA A 464 -5.03 -9.96 3.46
C ALA A 464 -5.08 -10.21 1.93
N PHE A 465 -4.02 -10.74 1.32
CA PHE A 465 -4.00 -11.10 -0.10
C PHE A 465 -5.03 -12.18 -0.41
N TYR A 466 -5.01 -13.29 0.35
CA TYR A 466 -5.89 -14.45 0.13
C TYR A 466 -7.35 -14.10 0.36
N GLU A 467 -7.63 -13.30 1.39
CA GLU A 467 -8.97 -12.81 1.66
C GLU A 467 -9.47 -11.87 0.56
N ALA A 468 -8.64 -10.95 0.05
CA ALA A 468 -8.97 -10.07 -1.07
C ALA A 468 -9.26 -10.87 -2.34
N PHE A 469 -8.41 -11.84 -2.64
CA PHE A 469 -8.53 -12.70 -3.81
C PHE A 469 -9.82 -13.51 -3.78
N ALA A 470 -10.14 -14.10 -2.62
CA ALA A 470 -11.41 -14.81 -2.42
C ALA A 470 -12.63 -13.89 -2.52
N ALA A 471 -12.55 -12.69 -1.94
CA ALA A 471 -13.65 -11.71 -1.98
C ALA A 471 -13.93 -11.21 -3.40
N TYR A 472 -12.88 -10.92 -4.17
CA TYR A 472 -12.99 -10.59 -5.59
C TYR A 472 -13.69 -11.72 -6.35
N ASN A 473 -13.18 -12.95 -6.23
CA ASN A 473 -13.70 -14.10 -6.97
C ASN A 473 -15.12 -14.53 -6.56
N ALA A 474 -15.55 -14.23 -5.33
CA ALA A 474 -16.91 -14.51 -4.87
C ALA A 474 -17.99 -13.72 -5.66
N THR A 475 -17.62 -12.58 -6.27
CA THR A 475 -18.54 -11.69 -6.98
C THR A 475 -18.19 -11.50 -8.46
N ALA A 476 -16.98 -11.90 -8.88
CA ALA A 476 -16.52 -11.78 -10.25
C ALA A 476 -17.32 -12.69 -11.20
N LYS A 477 -17.64 -12.18 -12.39
CA LYS A 477 -18.28 -12.98 -13.45
C LYS A 477 -17.29 -13.98 -14.05
N GLU A 478 -16.11 -13.48 -14.38
CA GLU A 478 -14.95 -14.26 -14.79
C GLU A 478 -13.96 -14.15 -13.63
N PRO A 479 -13.64 -15.24 -12.94
CA PRO A 479 -12.73 -15.21 -11.80
C PRO A 479 -11.28 -15.06 -12.25
N LEU A 480 -10.46 -14.49 -11.38
CA LEU A 480 -9.02 -14.56 -11.48
C LEU A 480 -8.54 -15.90 -10.90
N TYR A 481 -7.62 -16.53 -11.62
CA TYR A 481 -6.92 -17.71 -11.17
C TYR A 481 -5.55 -17.38 -10.58
N LEU A 482 -5.03 -18.27 -9.74
CA LEU A 482 -3.72 -18.12 -9.11
C LEU A 482 -2.78 -19.25 -9.53
N TYR A 483 -1.57 -18.88 -9.94
CA TYR A 483 -0.41 -19.75 -9.96
C TYR A 483 0.45 -19.41 -8.77
N HIS A 484 0.65 -20.39 -7.90
CA HIS A 484 1.36 -20.15 -6.66
C HIS A 484 2.78 -20.71 -6.75
N GLY A 485 3.76 -19.85 -6.46
CA GLY A 485 5.15 -20.22 -6.33
C GLY A 485 5.51 -20.68 -4.92
N VAL A 486 6.61 -21.40 -4.81
CA VAL A 486 7.23 -21.68 -3.50
C VAL A 486 8.68 -21.24 -3.63
N TRP A 487 9.02 -20.14 -2.94
CA TRP A 487 10.35 -19.56 -2.98
C TRP A 487 11.35 -20.42 -2.19
N ILE A 488 12.58 -20.49 -2.69
CA ILE A 488 13.73 -21.10 -2.01
C ILE A 488 14.78 -20.01 -1.75
N ASP A 489 15.41 -20.05 -0.58
CA ASP A 489 16.49 -19.12 -0.24
C ASP A 489 17.69 -19.32 -1.20
N GLU A 490 18.07 -18.25 -1.91
CA GLU A 490 19.14 -18.28 -2.90
C GLU A 490 20.54 -18.33 -2.26
N GLU A 491 20.77 -17.55 -1.20
CA GLU A 491 22.10 -17.41 -0.58
C GLU A 491 22.70 -18.78 -0.15
N PRO A 492 21.95 -19.68 0.53
CA PRO A 492 22.45 -21.02 0.83
C PRO A 492 22.80 -21.86 -0.40
N LEU A 493 22.05 -21.74 -1.51
CA LEU A 493 22.31 -22.48 -2.76
C LEU A 493 23.63 -22.00 -3.40
N VAL A 494 23.88 -20.70 -3.36
CA VAL A 494 25.13 -20.09 -3.86
C VAL A 494 26.33 -20.45 -2.97
N GLU A 495 26.14 -20.57 -1.66
CA GLU A 495 27.21 -20.91 -0.72
C GLU A 495 27.56 -22.41 -0.74
N SER A 496 26.57 -23.30 -0.77
CA SER A 496 26.80 -24.76 -0.73
C SER A 496 27.14 -25.34 -2.10
N LEU A 497 26.65 -24.72 -3.18
CA LEU A 497 26.62 -25.28 -4.54
C LEU A 497 25.97 -26.66 -4.62
N ASP A 498 25.09 -26.98 -3.67
CA ASP A 498 24.42 -28.29 -3.58
C ASP A 498 23.01 -28.14 -3.00
N ALA A 499 22.01 -28.35 -3.84
CA ALA A 499 20.61 -28.34 -3.42
C ALA A 499 20.24 -29.53 -2.51
N PHE A 500 21.01 -30.65 -2.55
CA PHE A 500 20.79 -31.79 -1.65
C PHE A 500 21.25 -31.54 -0.21
N ASP A 501 21.82 -30.36 0.09
CA ASP A 501 22.11 -30.00 1.47
C ASP A 501 20.85 -30.18 2.34
N PRO A 502 20.93 -30.97 3.43
CA PRO A 502 19.76 -31.27 4.25
C PRO A 502 19.07 -30.03 4.83
N GLU A 503 19.82 -28.98 5.17
CA GLU A 503 19.22 -27.76 5.72
C GLU A 503 18.39 -27.04 4.65
N ILE A 504 18.93 -26.93 3.43
CA ILE A 504 18.25 -26.31 2.29
C ILE A 504 17.00 -27.11 1.93
N THR A 505 17.16 -28.43 1.72
CA THR A 505 16.07 -29.30 1.32
C THR A 505 14.96 -29.35 2.37
N GLU A 506 15.30 -29.54 3.66
CA GLU A 506 14.28 -29.64 4.72
C GLU A 506 13.54 -28.31 4.93
N ARG A 507 14.23 -27.16 4.82
CA ARG A 507 13.61 -25.84 4.89
C ARG A 507 12.64 -25.62 3.73
N PHE A 508 13.06 -25.91 2.50
CA PHE A 508 12.19 -25.78 1.34
C PHE A 508 10.96 -26.70 1.41
N GLN A 509 11.13 -27.96 1.84
CA GLN A 509 10.01 -28.88 2.04
C GLN A 509 9.04 -28.43 3.13
N ALA A 510 9.52 -27.71 4.15
CA ALA A 510 8.65 -27.09 5.16
C ALA A 510 7.83 -25.94 4.56
N GLU A 511 8.45 -25.09 3.72
CA GLU A 511 7.74 -24.03 3.00
C GLU A 511 6.69 -24.58 2.03
N VAL A 512 7.01 -25.65 1.28
CA VAL A 512 6.04 -26.33 0.40
C VAL A 512 4.79 -26.74 1.19
N LYS A 513 4.96 -27.41 2.33
CA LYS A 513 3.82 -27.86 3.17
C LYS A 513 3.02 -26.68 3.70
N LYS A 514 3.71 -25.66 4.21
CA LYS A 514 3.10 -24.43 4.73
C LYS A 514 2.23 -23.75 3.68
N ILE A 515 2.73 -23.58 2.46
CA ILE A 515 2.00 -22.91 1.38
C ILE A 515 0.82 -23.76 0.90
N VAL A 516 0.96 -25.09 0.85
CA VAL A 516 -0.19 -25.99 0.60
C VAL A 516 -1.27 -25.76 1.65
N ASP A 517 -0.94 -25.79 2.94
CA ASP A 517 -1.90 -25.56 4.03
C ASP A 517 -2.55 -24.17 3.94
N VAL A 518 -1.77 -23.13 3.59
CA VAL A 518 -2.26 -21.75 3.40
C VAL A 518 -3.30 -21.65 2.29
N VAL A 519 -3.04 -22.25 1.13
CA VAL A 519 -3.97 -22.22 -0.02
C VAL A 519 -5.32 -22.89 0.33
N HIS A 520 -5.29 -23.89 1.20
CA HIS A 520 -6.48 -24.58 1.70
C HIS A 520 -7.13 -23.92 2.92
N GLY A 521 -6.62 -22.75 3.37
CA GLY A 521 -7.17 -22.03 4.52
C GLY A 521 -7.00 -22.76 5.85
N ASP A 522 -5.93 -23.53 6.01
CA ASP A 522 -5.67 -24.39 7.17
C ASP A 522 -4.26 -24.17 7.74
N ALA A 523 -3.81 -22.91 7.81
CA ALA A 523 -2.47 -22.60 8.31
C ALA A 523 -2.46 -21.46 9.35
N ILE A 524 -1.60 -21.62 10.36
CA ILE A 524 -1.17 -20.54 11.25
C ILE A 524 0.34 -20.42 11.08
N VAL A 525 0.79 -19.29 10.55
CA VAL A 525 2.21 -19.03 10.29
C VAL A 525 2.72 -18.03 11.32
N GLU A 526 3.73 -18.44 12.09
CA GLU A 526 4.40 -17.60 13.08
C GLU A 526 5.22 -16.50 12.40
N GLN A 527 5.36 -15.37 13.09
CA GLN A 527 6.13 -14.24 12.59
C GLN A 527 7.62 -14.57 12.51
N GLN A 528 8.21 -14.35 11.33
CA GLN A 528 9.64 -14.49 11.09
C GLN A 528 10.14 -13.27 10.28
N PRO A 529 11.36 -12.77 10.53
CA PRO A 529 11.92 -11.69 9.73
C PRO A 529 11.90 -12.02 8.24
N GLY A 530 11.46 -11.08 7.41
CA GLY A 530 11.42 -11.23 5.96
C GLY A 530 10.29 -12.11 5.42
N HIS A 531 9.37 -12.60 6.28
CA HIS A 531 8.31 -13.52 5.88
C HIS A 531 6.93 -12.99 6.26
N ALA A 532 5.96 -13.18 5.38
CA ALA A 532 4.56 -12.99 5.70
C ALA A 532 4.10 -13.99 6.77
N TYR A 533 3.19 -13.56 7.64
CA TYR A 533 2.72 -14.32 8.78
C TYR A 533 1.25 -14.02 9.08
N GLY A 534 0.63 -14.86 9.91
CA GLY A 534 -0.75 -14.69 10.34
C GLY A 534 -1.57 -15.95 10.26
N ASN A 535 -2.88 -15.76 10.32
CA ASN A 535 -3.87 -16.84 10.33
C ASN A 535 -4.54 -16.95 8.96
N TYR A 536 -4.28 -18.03 8.23
CA TYR A 536 -4.78 -18.25 6.89
C TYR A 536 -5.97 -19.20 6.99
N LYS A 537 -7.18 -18.61 7.04
CA LYS A 537 -8.46 -19.33 7.15
C LYS A 537 -9.26 -19.38 5.85
N THR A 538 -8.79 -18.66 4.84
CA THR A 538 -9.50 -18.48 3.56
C THR A 538 -9.03 -19.54 2.58
N ASP A 539 -9.89 -20.53 2.32
CA ASP A 539 -9.64 -21.52 1.27
C ASP A 539 -9.80 -20.89 -0.11
N ILE A 540 -8.69 -20.78 -0.83
CA ILE A 540 -8.62 -20.33 -2.22
C ILE A 540 -8.29 -21.46 -3.19
N SER A 541 -8.17 -22.71 -2.72
CA SER A 541 -7.79 -23.87 -3.53
C SER A 541 -8.65 -24.09 -4.78
N PRO A 542 -9.95 -23.70 -4.86
CA PRO A 542 -10.70 -23.77 -6.12
C PRO A 542 -10.19 -22.84 -7.23
N TYR A 543 -9.42 -21.81 -6.87
CA TYR A 543 -8.89 -20.81 -7.79
C TYR A 543 -7.38 -20.97 -8.03
N VAL A 544 -6.69 -21.82 -7.26
CA VAL A 544 -5.27 -22.12 -7.50
C VAL A 544 -5.16 -23.22 -8.54
N ILE A 545 -4.75 -22.86 -9.75
CA ILE A 545 -4.77 -23.76 -10.91
C ILE A 545 -3.42 -24.34 -11.29
N GLY A 546 -2.34 -23.94 -10.62
CA GLY A 546 -1.02 -24.52 -10.89
C GLY A 546 0.01 -24.16 -9.84
N TRP A 547 1.00 -25.04 -9.69
CA TRP A 547 2.19 -24.80 -8.90
C TRP A 547 3.37 -24.43 -9.81
N MET A 548 4.17 -23.44 -9.40
CA MET A 548 5.44 -23.08 -10.05
C MET A 548 6.54 -22.95 -9.00
N VAL A 549 7.13 -24.06 -8.59
CA VAL A 549 8.06 -24.07 -7.44
C VAL A 549 9.46 -23.59 -7.83
N GLY A 550 10.18 -23.00 -6.87
CA GLY A 550 11.58 -22.60 -7.03
C GLY A 550 11.78 -21.21 -7.61
N ILE A 551 13.04 -20.94 -7.97
CA ILE A 551 13.56 -19.67 -8.47
C ILE A 551 14.29 -19.90 -9.79
N GLU A 552 14.89 -18.85 -10.36
CA GLU A 552 15.87 -18.97 -11.43
C GLU A 552 17.13 -19.67 -10.90
N TRP A 553 17.48 -20.84 -11.45
CA TRP A 553 18.49 -21.72 -10.86
C TRP A 553 19.91 -21.22 -11.12
N TYR A 554 20.73 -21.15 -10.07
CA TYR A 554 22.11 -20.71 -10.19
C TYR A 554 22.94 -21.72 -11.02
N PRO A 555 23.44 -21.35 -12.21
CA PRO A 555 24.00 -22.32 -13.17
C PRO A 555 25.25 -23.04 -12.66
N ILE A 556 26.09 -22.33 -11.90
CA ILE A 556 27.30 -22.88 -11.29
C ILE A 556 26.95 -23.97 -10.27
N MET A 557 25.87 -23.81 -9.50
CA MET A 557 25.39 -24.85 -8.60
C MET A 557 24.92 -26.08 -9.40
N VAL A 558 24.14 -25.86 -10.46
CA VAL A 558 23.63 -26.96 -11.30
C VAL A 558 24.78 -27.78 -11.91
N ASP A 559 25.78 -27.11 -12.51
CA ASP A 559 26.98 -27.78 -13.04
C ASP A 559 27.77 -28.51 -11.94
N GLN A 560 27.97 -27.87 -10.78
CA GLN A 560 28.67 -28.48 -9.65
C GLN A 560 27.97 -29.76 -9.17
N MET A 561 26.64 -29.77 -9.08
CA MET A 561 25.87 -30.96 -8.72
C MET A 561 26.05 -32.10 -9.73
N VAL A 562 26.13 -31.81 -11.03
CA VAL A 562 26.44 -32.83 -12.07
C VAL A 562 27.81 -33.46 -11.83
N GLN A 563 28.79 -32.66 -11.43
CA GLN A 563 30.15 -33.14 -11.14
C GLN A 563 30.22 -33.96 -9.85
N ASP A 564 29.47 -33.59 -8.82
CA ASP A 564 29.49 -34.24 -7.51
C ASP A 564 28.67 -35.54 -7.48
N TYR A 565 27.63 -35.64 -8.30
CA TYR A 565 26.70 -36.76 -8.32
C TYR A 565 26.58 -37.48 -9.69
N PRO A 566 27.69 -37.86 -10.36
CA PRO A 566 27.65 -38.40 -11.73
C PRO A 566 26.98 -39.78 -11.84
N ASP A 567 26.84 -40.49 -10.72
CA ASP A 567 26.29 -41.86 -10.64
C ASP A 567 24.98 -41.91 -9.80
N LEU A 568 24.29 -40.78 -9.57
CA LEU A 568 23.08 -40.71 -8.72
C LEU A 568 21.96 -41.66 -9.19
N GLY A 569 21.81 -41.81 -10.51
CA GLY A 569 20.72 -42.56 -11.15
C GLY A 569 19.40 -41.79 -11.15
N GLU A 570 18.31 -42.47 -11.51
CA GLU A 570 16.98 -41.86 -11.60
C GLU A 570 16.24 -41.81 -10.25
N TYR A 571 15.52 -40.72 -10.01
CA TYR A 571 14.55 -40.56 -8.93
C TYR A 571 13.26 -41.34 -9.22
N LYS A 572 12.72 -42.01 -8.20
CA LYS A 572 11.51 -42.84 -8.29
C LYS A 572 10.56 -42.54 -7.13
N GLY A 573 9.89 -41.40 -7.22
CA GLY A 573 8.85 -40.98 -6.29
C GLY A 573 7.54 -41.77 -6.42
N GLN A 574 6.54 -41.38 -5.64
CA GLN A 574 5.22 -42.01 -5.64
C GLN A 574 4.37 -41.61 -6.85
N TYR A 575 4.46 -40.35 -7.28
CA TYR A 575 3.69 -39.75 -8.37
C TYR A 575 4.57 -39.08 -9.42
N VAL A 576 5.77 -38.65 -9.05
CA VAL A 576 6.77 -38.04 -9.95
C VAL A 576 8.03 -38.92 -9.99
N TYR A 577 8.64 -39.04 -11.16
CA TYR A 577 9.87 -39.79 -11.37
C TYR A 577 10.69 -39.17 -12.51
N THR A 578 11.95 -39.61 -12.67
CA THR A 578 12.81 -39.09 -13.74
C THR A 578 13.26 -40.13 -14.74
N GLU A 579 13.59 -39.66 -15.95
CA GLU A 579 14.23 -40.43 -17.03
C GLU A 579 15.33 -39.59 -17.69
N ASN A 580 16.57 -40.10 -17.68
CA ASN A 580 17.78 -39.42 -18.16
C ASN A 580 18.09 -38.11 -17.43
N ALA A 581 17.65 -37.98 -16.17
CA ALA A 581 17.78 -36.73 -15.44
C ALA A 581 19.19 -36.50 -14.87
N ASN A 582 19.56 -35.23 -14.82
CA ASN A 582 20.69 -34.76 -14.05
C ASN A 582 20.37 -34.66 -12.54
N PRO A 583 21.36 -34.45 -11.66
CA PRO A 583 21.13 -34.38 -10.22
C PRO A 583 20.19 -33.27 -9.76
N MET A 584 20.19 -32.10 -10.42
CA MET A 584 19.28 -31.00 -10.10
C MET A 584 17.83 -31.35 -10.48
N GLU A 585 17.63 -31.93 -11.67
CA GLU A 585 16.32 -32.41 -12.13
C GLU A 585 15.77 -33.53 -11.20
N ASN A 586 16.65 -34.41 -10.69
CA ASN A 586 16.28 -35.40 -9.67
C ASN A 586 15.83 -34.74 -8.36
N TRP A 587 16.52 -33.69 -7.91
CA TRP A 587 16.14 -32.93 -6.72
C TRP A 587 14.78 -32.23 -6.92
N LEU A 588 14.53 -31.63 -8.09
CA LEU A 588 13.24 -31.02 -8.42
C LEU A 588 12.11 -32.04 -8.44
N ALA A 589 12.32 -33.18 -9.09
CA ALA A 589 11.35 -34.27 -9.11
C ALA A 589 11.01 -34.74 -7.69
N GLN A 590 11.99 -34.76 -6.77
CA GLN A 590 11.75 -35.06 -5.36
C GLN A 590 10.85 -34.02 -4.68
N GLN A 591 11.05 -32.73 -4.94
CA GLN A 591 10.22 -31.69 -4.32
C GLN A 591 8.78 -31.69 -4.87
N LEU A 592 8.62 -31.90 -6.19
CA LEU A 592 7.32 -32.04 -6.83
C LEU A 592 6.56 -33.29 -6.34
N ASP A 593 7.25 -34.41 -6.12
CA ASP A 593 6.66 -35.62 -5.55
C ASP A 593 6.18 -35.39 -4.11
N LEU A 594 6.98 -34.67 -3.30
CA LEU A 594 6.64 -34.33 -1.93
C LEU A 594 5.43 -33.39 -1.86
N LEU A 595 5.41 -32.34 -2.69
CA LEU A 595 4.27 -31.44 -2.81
C LEU A 595 3.00 -32.24 -3.13
N THR A 596 3.07 -33.06 -4.18
CA THR A 596 1.93 -33.85 -4.68
C THR A 596 1.43 -34.81 -3.62
N SER A 597 2.36 -35.53 -2.98
CA SER A 597 2.01 -36.50 -1.94
C SER A 597 1.36 -35.83 -0.74
N TYR A 598 1.88 -34.69 -0.29
CA TYR A 598 1.33 -33.96 0.85
C TYR A 598 -0.07 -33.42 0.58
N GLU A 599 -0.28 -32.77 -0.57
CA GLU A 599 -1.59 -32.22 -0.94
C GLU A 599 -2.66 -33.31 -1.09
N LEU A 600 -2.29 -34.41 -1.75
CA LEU A 600 -3.18 -35.57 -1.92
C LEU A 600 -3.51 -36.24 -0.58
N ASP A 601 -2.52 -36.41 0.30
CA ASP A 601 -2.71 -37.11 1.57
C ASP A 601 -3.55 -36.29 2.56
N THR A 602 -3.31 -34.98 2.65
CA THR A 602 -3.96 -34.08 3.60
C THR A 602 -5.31 -33.58 3.09
N TYR A 603 -5.38 -33.08 1.85
CA TYR A 603 -6.54 -32.36 1.34
C TYR A 603 -7.33 -33.11 0.28
N LYS A 604 -6.80 -34.25 -0.23
CA LYS A 604 -7.38 -34.98 -1.36
C LYS A 604 -7.57 -34.06 -2.57
N SER A 605 -6.60 -33.18 -2.79
CA SER A 605 -6.59 -32.22 -3.90
C SER A 605 -5.29 -32.31 -4.68
N MET A 606 -5.32 -31.88 -5.94
CA MET A 606 -4.16 -31.77 -6.81
C MET A 606 -4.39 -30.67 -7.86
N ARG A 607 -3.31 -30.19 -8.47
CA ARG A 607 -3.30 -29.27 -9.61
C ARG A 607 -2.02 -29.48 -10.44
N PRO A 608 -1.97 -28.99 -11.69
CA PRO A 608 -0.79 -29.06 -12.55
C PRO A 608 0.50 -28.62 -11.86
N LEU A 609 1.57 -29.37 -12.12
CA LEU A 609 2.88 -29.14 -11.55
C LEU A 609 3.77 -28.38 -12.54
N SER A 610 4.65 -27.53 -12.02
CA SER A 610 5.73 -26.89 -12.75
C SER A 610 6.78 -26.38 -11.77
N PHE A 611 7.93 -25.98 -12.31
CA PHE A 611 8.97 -25.28 -11.59
C PHE A 611 9.47 -24.11 -12.44
N THR A 612 9.92 -23.05 -11.77
CA THR A 612 10.48 -21.88 -12.44
C THR A 612 11.76 -22.28 -13.16
N ASN A 613 11.86 -21.93 -14.44
CA ASN A 613 13.10 -22.03 -15.20
C ASN A 613 13.41 -20.69 -15.87
N TRP A 614 14.67 -20.51 -16.24
CA TRP A 614 15.16 -19.31 -16.91
C TRP A 614 15.96 -19.71 -18.15
N VAL A 615 16.08 -18.79 -19.11
CA VAL A 615 16.76 -18.99 -20.39
C VAL A 615 18.18 -19.56 -20.22
N THR A 616 18.94 -19.07 -19.25
CA THR A 616 20.28 -19.55 -18.89
C THR A 616 20.40 -21.03 -18.56
N THR A 617 19.32 -21.66 -18.07
CA THR A 617 19.30 -23.09 -17.73
C THR A 617 18.31 -23.86 -18.59
N ASP A 618 18.02 -23.36 -19.79
CA ASP A 618 17.21 -24.05 -20.78
C ASP A 618 17.89 -25.35 -21.27
N ASN A 619 17.22 -26.04 -22.19
CA ASN A 619 17.69 -27.31 -22.78
C ASN A 619 18.16 -27.16 -24.23
N ILE A 620 18.63 -25.97 -24.61
CA ILE A 620 19.08 -25.61 -25.96
C ILE A 620 20.53 -25.14 -25.87
N ASP A 621 21.43 -25.77 -26.63
CA ASP A 621 22.80 -25.26 -26.74
C ASP A 621 22.81 -23.88 -27.43
N GLN A 622 23.54 -22.90 -26.89
CA GLN A 622 23.64 -21.52 -27.40
C GLN A 622 25.08 -21.11 -27.76
N PRO A 623 25.63 -21.58 -28.91
CA PRO A 623 27.05 -21.38 -29.25
C PRO A 623 27.54 -19.93 -29.33
N ALA A 624 26.65 -18.96 -29.49
CA ALA A 624 27.04 -17.54 -29.53
C ALA A 624 27.12 -16.89 -28.14
N GLU A 625 26.65 -17.54 -27.07
CA GLU A 625 26.61 -16.97 -25.72
C GLU A 625 28.03 -16.70 -25.18
N PRO A 626 28.42 -15.42 -24.99
CA PRO A 626 29.77 -15.09 -24.54
C PRO A 626 30.04 -15.35 -23.06
N SER A 627 29.01 -15.37 -22.21
CA SER A 627 29.14 -15.65 -20.79
C SER A 627 29.04 -17.15 -20.55
N ASP A 628 30.14 -17.79 -20.15
CA ASP A 628 30.15 -19.23 -19.85
C ASP A 628 29.02 -19.61 -18.87
N GLN A 629 28.68 -18.74 -17.91
CA GLN A 629 27.62 -18.99 -16.94
C GLN A 629 26.22 -19.04 -17.56
N GLU A 630 26.00 -18.36 -18.68
CA GLU A 630 24.70 -18.20 -19.31
C GLU A 630 24.30 -19.40 -20.20
N ASP A 631 25.24 -20.34 -20.46
CA ASP A 631 25.01 -21.57 -21.27
C ASP A 631 25.78 -22.79 -20.69
N MET A 632 26.13 -22.79 -19.38
CA MET A 632 26.92 -23.90 -18.78
C MET A 632 26.11 -25.08 -18.27
N ALA A 633 24.83 -24.88 -17.96
CA ALA A 633 24.03 -25.85 -17.23
C ALA A 633 22.61 -25.95 -17.78
N THR A 634 22.05 -27.16 -17.76
CA THR A 634 20.69 -27.42 -18.24
C THR A 634 19.83 -27.93 -17.09
N VAL A 635 18.59 -27.45 -17.02
CA VAL A 635 17.53 -28.03 -16.19
C VAL A 635 16.34 -28.32 -17.11
N ASP A 636 16.27 -29.53 -17.66
CA ASP A 636 15.29 -29.93 -18.67
C ASP A 636 14.01 -30.50 -18.03
N PRO A 637 12.85 -29.80 -18.14
CA PRO A 637 11.57 -30.29 -17.63
C PRO A 637 11.17 -31.64 -18.24
N ASN A 638 11.60 -31.95 -19.47
CA ASN A 638 11.25 -33.18 -20.17
C ASN A 638 11.79 -34.44 -19.46
N HIS A 639 12.82 -34.33 -18.63
CA HIS A 639 13.33 -35.47 -17.86
C HIS A 639 12.46 -35.82 -16.65
N ILE A 640 11.51 -34.96 -16.26
CA ILE A 640 10.60 -35.19 -15.14
C ILE A 640 9.25 -35.70 -15.67
N LYS A 641 8.83 -36.87 -15.19
CA LYS A 641 7.62 -37.57 -15.65
C LYS A 641 6.66 -37.81 -14.49
N THR A 642 5.37 -37.86 -14.80
CA THR A 642 4.29 -38.13 -13.83
C THR A 642 3.67 -39.51 -14.04
N LYS A 643 2.99 -40.02 -13.02
CA LYS A 643 2.23 -41.29 -13.08
C LYS A 643 1.01 -41.25 -12.16
N ASP A 644 0.12 -42.22 -12.33
CA ASP A 644 -1.15 -42.31 -11.60
C ASP A 644 -1.98 -41.01 -11.77
N ILE A 645 -2.57 -40.46 -10.71
CA ILE A 645 -3.41 -39.24 -10.82
C ILE A 645 -2.61 -38.02 -11.33
N ALA A 646 -1.31 -37.97 -11.08
CA ALA A 646 -0.45 -36.90 -11.55
C ALA A 646 -0.29 -36.89 -13.08
N ASP A 647 -0.45 -38.04 -13.74
CA ASP A 647 -0.48 -38.14 -15.21
C ASP A 647 -1.79 -37.56 -15.78
N THR A 648 -2.91 -37.75 -15.07
CA THR A 648 -4.20 -37.17 -15.47
C THR A 648 -4.25 -35.65 -15.28
N VAL A 649 -3.63 -35.14 -14.21
CA VAL A 649 -3.61 -33.70 -13.90
C VAL A 649 -2.52 -32.98 -14.69
N GLY A 650 -1.36 -33.62 -14.87
CA GLY A 650 -0.31 -33.19 -15.79
C GLY A 650 0.71 -32.20 -15.23
N MET A 651 1.68 -31.89 -16.08
CA MET A 651 2.81 -30.99 -15.82
C MET A 651 3.00 -30.06 -17.04
N PHE A 652 3.50 -28.86 -16.82
CA PHE A 652 3.84 -27.91 -17.88
C PHE A 652 5.22 -27.28 -17.60
N ALA A 653 5.90 -26.83 -18.65
CA ALA A 653 7.17 -26.13 -18.51
C ALA A 653 6.91 -24.63 -18.32
N SER A 654 7.70 -23.97 -17.45
CA SER A 654 7.55 -22.54 -17.19
C SER A 654 8.87 -21.81 -17.28
N TYR A 655 8.93 -20.78 -18.13
CA TYR A 655 10.15 -20.01 -18.39
C TYR A 655 9.92 -18.52 -18.19
N HIS A 656 10.90 -17.86 -17.60
CA HIS A 656 11.07 -16.41 -17.70
C HIS A 656 11.85 -16.12 -18.99
N VAL A 657 11.30 -15.29 -19.87
CA VAL A 657 11.93 -14.97 -21.16
C VAL A 657 11.76 -13.50 -21.47
N TYR A 658 12.89 -12.80 -21.60
CA TYR A 658 12.97 -11.38 -21.93
C TYR A 658 13.65 -11.22 -23.30
N PRO A 659 13.35 -10.15 -24.08
CA PRO A 659 13.79 -10.07 -25.47
C PRO A 659 15.25 -9.62 -25.65
N TYR A 660 15.96 -9.32 -24.56
CA TYR A 660 17.24 -8.61 -24.59
C TYR A 660 18.40 -9.32 -23.88
N TYR A 661 18.16 -10.35 -23.06
CA TYR A 661 19.19 -11.05 -22.28
C TYR A 661 18.77 -12.50 -22.03
N PRO A 662 19.67 -13.51 -22.08
CA PRO A 662 21.13 -13.42 -22.28
C PRO A 662 21.58 -12.94 -23.67
N ASP A 663 22.88 -12.72 -23.85
CA ASP A 663 23.45 -12.08 -25.04
C ASP A 663 23.24 -12.91 -26.31
N PHE A 664 23.16 -14.24 -26.21
CA PHE A 664 22.89 -15.10 -27.37
C PHE A 664 21.59 -14.73 -28.10
N LEU A 665 20.57 -14.21 -27.39
CA LEU A 665 19.31 -13.76 -28.01
C LEU A 665 19.53 -12.64 -29.02
N ASN A 666 20.59 -11.87 -28.86
CA ASN A 666 20.94 -10.74 -29.73
C ASN A 666 22.09 -11.05 -30.69
N LEU A 667 22.71 -12.22 -30.58
CA LEU A 667 23.91 -12.60 -31.34
C LEU A 667 23.65 -13.76 -32.31
N GLU A 668 22.78 -14.70 -31.96
CA GLU A 668 22.54 -15.86 -32.82
C GLU A 668 21.76 -15.47 -34.07
N GLU A 669 22.28 -15.84 -35.25
CA GLU A 669 21.62 -15.56 -36.52
C GLU A 669 20.28 -16.28 -36.64
N ARG A 670 20.13 -17.46 -36.02
CA ARG A 670 18.83 -18.17 -36.02
C ARG A 670 17.72 -17.39 -35.32
N TYR A 671 18.06 -16.46 -34.42
CA TYR A 671 17.12 -15.58 -33.74
C TYR A 671 17.06 -14.21 -34.42
N THR A 672 18.20 -13.57 -34.63
CA THR A 672 18.26 -12.22 -35.23
C THR A 672 17.85 -12.18 -36.71
N GLU A 673 17.91 -13.29 -37.44
CA GLU A 673 17.39 -13.40 -38.81
C GLU A 673 16.02 -14.11 -38.87
N TYR A 674 15.43 -14.48 -37.73
CA TYR A 674 14.09 -15.07 -37.68
C TYR A 674 13.05 -14.06 -38.13
N VAL A 675 12.13 -14.50 -39.00
CA VAL A 675 11.04 -13.67 -39.50
C VAL A 675 9.74 -14.19 -38.93
N ASP A 676 9.07 -13.36 -38.13
CA ASP A 676 7.85 -13.73 -37.42
C ASP A 676 6.62 -13.81 -38.33
N HIS A 677 5.47 -14.10 -37.71
CA HIS A 677 4.17 -14.19 -38.39
C HIS A 677 3.71 -12.87 -39.02
N ARG A 678 4.29 -11.72 -38.63
CA ARG A 678 4.04 -10.38 -39.22
C ARG A 678 4.98 -10.06 -40.38
N GLY A 679 6.03 -10.86 -40.60
CA GLY A 679 7.01 -10.66 -41.66
C GLY A 679 8.17 -9.74 -41.26
N GLU A 680 8.38 -9.55 -39.96
CA GLU A 680 9.40 -8.67 -39.37
C GLU A 680 10.50 -9.51 -38.71
N PHE A 681 11.71 -8.96 -38.59
CA PHE A 681 12.78 -9.64 -37.85
C PHE A 681 12.50 -9.58 -36.35
N ASN A 682 12.57 -10.73 -35.69
CA ASN A 682 12.14 -10.86 -34.30
C ASN A 682 12.91 -11.97 -33.58
N ASN A 683 13.89 -11.57 -32.78
CA ASN A 683 14.73 -12.51 -32.04
C ASN A 683 13.98 -13.23 -30.92
N TYR A 684 13.01 -12.56 -30.30
CA TYR A 684 12.17 -13.14 -29.26
C TYR A 684 11.35 -14.31 -29.81
N ALA A 685 10.61 -14.11 -30.91
CA ALA A 685 9.84 -15.16 -31.56
C ALA A 685 10.73 -16.32 -32.05
N GLY A 686 11.91 -16.02 -32.58
CA GLY A 686 12.87 -17.04 -33.01
C GLY A 686 13.33 -17.95 -31.85
N TYR A 687 13.59 -17.38 -30.68
CA TYR A 687 13.92 -18.15 -29.49
C TYR A 687 12.71 -18.94 -28.97
N LEU A 688 11.52 -18.32 -28.88
CA LEU A 688 10.30 -19.02 -28.47
C LEU A 688 10.00 -20.24 -29.35
N LYS A 689 10.23 -20.13 -30.66
CA LYS A 689 10.07 -21.21 -31.63
C LYS A 689 10.96 -22.42 -31.33
N ASP A 690 12.22 -22.18 -30.94
CA ASP A 690 13.17 -23.23 -30.57
C ASP A 690 12.85 -23.81 -29.19
N LEU A 691 12.46 -22.96 -28.24
CA LEU A 691 12.03 -23.36 -26.89
C LEU A 691 10.81 -24.28 -26.94
N ASN A 692 9.81 -23.96 -27.77
CA ASN A 692 8.64 -24.81 -27.90
C ASN A 692 8.99 -26.14 -28.61
N ASP A 693 9.88 -26.13 -29.61
CA ASP A 693 10.32 -27.35 -30.29
C ASP A 693 11.19 -28.27 -29.41
N SER A 694 11.84 -27.72 -28.38
CA SER A 694 12.65 -28.48 -27.44
C SER A 694 11.84 -29.17 -26.34
N HIS A 695 10.51 -29.00 -26.30
CA HIS A 695 9.64 -29.51 -25.23
C HIS A 695 8.63 -30.58 -25.69
N ASP A 696 8.48 -31.63 -24.87
CA ASP A 696 7.44 -32.66 -25.02
C ASP A 696 6.09 -32.21 -24.40
N MET A 697 6.13 -31.24 -23.49
CA MET A 697 5.00 -30.71 -22.72
C MET A 697 4.75 -29.24 -23.08
N PRO A 698 3.54 -28.71 -22.85
CA PRO A 698 3.26 -27.33 -23.23
C PRO A 698 4.05 -26.34 -22.35
N VAL A 699 4.49 -25.26 -22.99
CA VAL A 699 5.30 -24.20 -22.37
C VAL A 699 4.41 -23.01 -22.00
N LEU A 700 4.59 -22.49 -20.80
CA LEU A 700 4.05 -21.21 -20.34
C LEU A 700 5.18 -20.23 -20.15
N ILE A 701 5.07 -19.05 -20.75
CA ILE A 701 6.00 -17.96 -20.46
C ILE A 701 5.54 -17.28 -19.17
N ALA A 702 6.13 -17.73 -18.05
CA ALA A 702 5.76 -17.32 -16.70
C ALA A 702 6.22 -15.90 -16.35
N GLU A 703 7.18 -15.35 -17.10
CA GLU A 703 7.52 -13.93 -17.10
C GLU A 703 7.93 -13.46 -18.48
N PHE A 704 7.38 -12.34 -18.90
CA PHE A 704 7.87 -11.57 -20.03
C PHE A 704 7.54 -10.09 -19.85
N GLY A 705 8.33 -9.21 -20.45
CA GLY A 705 8.04 -7.79 -20.52
C GLY A 705 9.25 -6.93 -20.81
N VAL A 706 9.05 -5.61 -20.79
CA VAL A 706 10.11 -4.59 -20.85
C VAL A 706 9.81 -3.47 -19.86
N PRO A 707 10.81 -2.79 -19.28
CA PRO A 707 10.57 -1.74 -18.29
C PRO A 707 10.33 -0.37 -18.93
N ALA A 708 9.26 0.33 -18.53
CA ALA A 708 8.97 1.71 -18.92
C ALA A 708 9.81 2.73 -18.11
N SER A 709 11.13 2.67 -18.32
CA SER A 709 12.13 3.42 -17.56
C SER A 709 12.85 4.44 -18.41
N ARG A 710 13.42 5.46 -17.78
CA ARG A 710 14.26 6.47 -18.46
C ARG A 710 15.73 6.03 -18.52
N GLY A 711 16.18 5.12 -17.67
CA GLY A 711 17.48 4.46 -17.80
C GLY A 711 17.43 3.27 -18.75
N MET A 712 18.56 2.90 -19.36
CA MET A 712 18.71 1.69 -20.16
C MET A 712 19.78 0.78 -19.54
N THR A 713 19.56 -0.52 -19.59
CA THR A 713 20.51 -1.52 -19.08
C THR A 713 21.06 -2.41 -20.17
N HIS A 714 20.24 -2.71 -21.17
CA HIS A 714 20.63 -3.58 -22.28
C HIS A 714 19.92 -3.14 -23.56
N GLU A 715 20.62 -3.24 -24.68
CA GLU A 715 20.05 -3.02 -26.01
C GLU A 715 19.54 -4.32 -26.61
N ASN A 716 18.48 -4.22 -27.41
CA ASN A 716 17.97 -5.26 -28.29
C ASN A 716 18.14 -4.80 -29.75
N PRO A 717 18.49 -5.69 -30.71
CA PRO A 717 18.72 -5.34 -32.11
C PRO A 717 17.57 -4.63 -32.83
N PHE A 718 16.33 -4.77 -32.33
CA PHE A 718 15.10 -4.23 -32.92
C PHE A 718 14.42 -3.17 -32.03
N GLY A 719 15.08 -2.75 -30.95
CA GLY A 719 14.61 -1.68 -30.06
C GLY A 719 13.76 -2.14 -28.88
N TRP A 720 13.60 -3.45 -28.64
CA TRP A 720 12.92 -3.99 -27.45
C TRP A 720 13.88 -4.01 -26.25
N ASN A 721 14.41 -2.84 -25.92
CA ASN A 721 15.50 -2.65 -24.98
C ASN A 721 15.07 -2.94 -23.53
N GLN A 722 16.04 -3.25 -22.67
CA GLN A 722 15.85 -3.25 -21.23
C GLN A 722 15.90 -1.82 -20.70
N GLY A 723 14.84 -1.06 -20.96
CA GLY A 723 14.69 0.32 -20.52
C GLY A 723 14.95 1.35 -21.63
N PHE A 724 14.82 2.63 -21.26
CA PHE A 724 14.66 3.75 -22.20
C PHE A 724 13.52 3.50 -23.19
N ILE A 725 12.37 3.15 -22.60
CA ILE A 725 11.11 2.80 -23.27
C ILE A 725 10.01 3.61 -22.58
N SER A 726 9.14 4.26 -23.36
CA SER A 726 7.99 4.98 -22.82
C SER A 726 6.90 4.02 -22.32
N GLU A 727 5.98 4.50 -21.47
CA GLU A 727 4.82 3.69 -21.03
C GLU A 727 3.97 3.19 -22.19
N LYS A 728 3.89 3.96 -23.27
CA LYS A 728 3.17 3.58 -24.47
C LYS A 728 3.92 2.49 -25.23
N GLU A 729 5.21 2.68 -25.49
CA GLU A 729 6.04 1.67 -26.17
C GLU A 729 6.12 0.38 -25.36
N GLN A 730 6.15 0.45 -24.02
CA GLN A 730 6.04 -0.73 -23.16
C GLN A 730 4.77 -1.51 -23.49
N GLY A 731 3.62 -0.85 -23.58
CA GLY A 731 2.36 -1.52 -23.94
C GLY A 731 2.43 -2.17 -25.32
N GLU A 732 2.91 -1.43 -26.31
CA GLU A 732 3.02 -1.92 -27.70
C GLU A 732 3.97 -3.14 -27.80
N ILE A 733 5.14 -3.08 -27.18
CA ILE A 733 6.13 -4.18 -27.17
C ILE A 733 5.60 -5.40 -26.42
N VAL A 734 5.02 -5.21 -25.23
CA VAL A 734 4.50 -6.34 -24.44
C VAL A 734 3.31 -7.00 -25.16
N SER A 735 2.46 -6.23 -25.84
CA SER A 735 1.41 -6.80 -26.70
C SER A 735 2.00 -7.63 -27.84
N HIS A 736 3.02 -7.13 -28.55
CA HIS A 736 3.69 -7.88 -29.62
C HIS A 736 4.32 -9.19 -29.10
N MET A 737 5.00 -9.14 -27.96
CA MET A 737 5.57 -10.32 -27.31
C MET A 737 4.47 -11.33 -26.93
N TYR A 738 3.33 -10.87 -26.40
CA TYR A 738 2.21 -11.74 -26.08
C TYR A 738 1.63 -12.43 -27.31
N GLU A 739 1.48 -11.72 -28.42
CA GLU A 739 1.08 -12.30 -29.71
C GLU A 739 2.08 -13.35 -30.20
N ASP A 740 3.38 -13.10 -30.08
CA ASP A 740 4.43 -14.08 -30.44
C ASP A 740 4.33 -15.35 -29.63
N ILE A 741 4.07 -15.25 -28.32
CA ILE A 741 3.86 -16.40 -27.44
C ILE A 741 2.70 -17.26 -27.95
N LEU A 742 1.59 -16.64 -28.37
CA LEU A 742 0.42 -17.36 -28.88
C LEU A 742 0.68 -17.98 -30.26
N GLU A 743 1.31 -17.25 -31.16
CA GLU A 743 1.60 -17.70 -32.54
C GLU A 743 2.64 -18.83 -32.57
N GLU A 744 3.58 -18.85 -31.63
CA GLU A 744 4.52 -19.96 -31.45
C GLU A 744 3.91 -21.16 -30.71
N GLY A 745 2.63 -21.08 -30.32
CA GLY A 745 1.83 -22.22 -29.85
C GLY A 745 1.99 -22.56 -28.36
N MET A 746 2.37 -21.57 -27.54
CA MET A 746 2.51 -21.72 -26.09
C MET A 746 1.17 -21.54 -25.35
N LEU A 747 1.14 -21.80 -24.05
CA LEU A 747 -0.07 -21.72 -23.21
C LEU A 747 -0.58 -20.29 -22.97
N GLY A 748 0.16 -19.29 -23.43
CA GLY A 748 0.00 -17.89 -23.05
C GLY A 748 1.15 -17.41 -22.18
N GLY A 749 0.95 -16.29 -21.51
CA GLY A 749 2.03 -15.58 -20.83
C GLY A 749 1.58 -14.77 -19.62
N MET A 750 2.54 -14.47 -18.75
CA MET A 750 2.32 -13.61 -17.58
C MET A 750 3.24 -12.39 -17.61
N VAL A 751 2.65 -11.21 -17.70
CA VAL A 751 3.39 -9.95 -17.78
C VAL A 751 4.13 -9.71 -16.46
N PHE A 752 5.43 -9.42 -16.55
CA PHE A 752 6.22 -8.94 -15.42
C PHE A 752 6.23 -7.40 -15.46
N THR A 753 5.51 -6.70 -14.58
CA THR A 753 4.72 -7.17 -13.41
C THR A 753 3.53 -6.23 -13.15
N TRP A 754 2.70 -6.50 -12.14
CA TRP A 754 1.54 -5.66 -11.81
C TRP A 754 1.95 -4.26 -11.39
N GLN A 755 2.81 -4.11 -10.38
CA GLN A 755 3.21 -2.84 -9.80
C GLN A 755 4.71 -2.54 -9.89
N ASP A 756 5.07 -1.25 -9.98
CA ASP A 756 6.46 -0.80 -9.87
C ASP A 756 7.03 -1.10 -8.47
N GLU A 757 8.27 -1.58 -8.41
CA GLU A 757 8.92 -2.01 -7.16
C GLU A 757 10.24 -1.26 -6.94
N TRP A 758 10.20 -0.21 -6.10
CA TRP A 758 11.32 0.73 -5.93
C TRP A 758 12.56 0.14 -5.26
N PHE A 759 12.45 -0.99 -4.57
CA PHE A 759 13.60 -1.64 -3.93
C PHE A 759 14.55 -2.31 -4.93
N LYS A 760 14.08 -2.57 -6.16
CA LYS A 760 14.84 -3.30 -7.17
C LYS A 760 16.08 -2.54 -7.64
N ARG A 761 17.04 -3.30 -8.15
CA ARG A 761 18.38 -2.84 -8.54
C ARG A 761 18.80 -3.52 -9.83
N THR A 762 19.66 -2.88 -10.62
CA THR A 762 20.30 -3.47 -11.80
C THR A 762 21.81 -3.29 -11.76
N TRP A 763 22.55 -4.13 -12.47
CA TRP A 763 24.02 -4.22 -12.39
C TRP A 763 24.75 -2.91 -12.75
N ASN A 764 24.20 -2.11 -13.67
CA ASN A 764 24.85 -0.89 -14.15
C ASN A 764 24.51 0.36 -13.31
N THR A 765 23.60 0.26 -12.32
CA THR A 765 23.24 1.36 -11.41
C THR A 765 23.39 1.04 -9.92
N MET A 766 23.42 -0.24 -9.53
CA MET A 766 23.35 -0.67 -8.12
C MET A 766 24.52 -0.21 -7.23
N ASP A 767 25.67 0.12 -7.82
CA ASP A 767 26.84 0.65 -7.10
C ASP A 767 26.74 2.17 -6.85
N TYR A 768 25.78 2.85 -7.48
CA TYR A 768 25.66 4.32 -7.49
C TYR A 768 24.54 4.84 -6.58
N ASP A 769 23.79 3.96 -5.93
CA ASP A 769 22.75 4.30 -4.94
C ASP A 769 23.08 3.76 -3.53
N ASN A 770 22.21 4.04 -2.55
CA ASN A 770 22.31 3.44 -1.22
C ASN A 770 21.46 2.15 -1.16
N PRO A 771 22.08 0.97 -1.02
CA PRO A 771 21.36 -0.30 -1.10
C PRO A 771 20.33 -0.50 0.03
N ASN A 772 20.49 0.18 1.16
CA ASN A 772 19.57 0.06 2.30
C ASN A 772 18.38 1.03 2.21
N GLU A 773 18.38 1.94 1.24
CA GLU A 773 17.40 3.04 1.16
C GLU A 773 16.62 3.07 -0.17
N ARG A 774 16.87 2.10 -1.07
CA ARG A 774 16.20 2.02 -2.38
C ARG A 774 14.67 2.14 -2.32
N PRO A 775 13.94 1.52 -1.37
CA PRO A 775 12.49 1.63 -1.35
C PRO A 775 11.97 3.05 -1.11
N PHE A 776 12.77 3.97 -0.56
CA PHE A 776 12.29 5.27 -0.12
C PHE A 776 12.27 6.35 -1.21
N TRP A 777 12.70 6.03 -2.43
CA TRP A 777 12.65 6.96 -3.56
C TRP A 777 12.58 6.19 -4.87
N SER A 778 12.07 6.82 -5.93
CA SER A 778 11.96 6.18 -7.24
C SER A 778 13.15 6.58 -8.11
N ASN A 779 14.01 5.62 -8.44
CA ASN A 779 15.17 5.88 -9.28
C ASN A 779 14.81 5.66 -10.76
N ALA A 780 14.45 6.73 -11.48
CA ALA A 780 14.06 6.67 -12.89
C ALA A 780 15.16 6.13 -13.84
N GLN A 781 16.41 6.06 -13.38
CA GLN A 781 17.55 5.50 -14.13
C GLN A 781 17.71 3.98 -13.92
N THR A 782 17.07 3.40 -12.90
CA THR A 782 17.15 1.96 -12.61
C THR A 782 15.93 1.24 -13.19
N ASN A 783 16.12 0.66 -14.38
CA ASN A 783 15.06 0.01 -15.17
C ASN A 783 14.23 -1.01 -14.38
N GLU A 784 14.86 -1.79 -13.49
CA GLU A 784 14.20 -2.84 -12.71
C GLU A 784 13.08 -2.32 -11.80
N GLN A 785 13.08 -1.03 -11.47
CA GLN A 785 12.03 -0.42 -10.66
C GLN A 785 10.75 -0.09 -11.46
N GLN A 786 10.80 -0.08 -12.81
CA GLN A 786 9.70 0.45 -13.65
C GLN A 786 9.04 -0.59 -14.60
N PHE A 787 9.04 -1.87 -14.23
CA PHE A 787 8.32 -2.92 -14.98
C PHE A 787 6.80 -2.92 -14.81
N GLY A 788 6.29 -2.35 -13.72
CA GLY A 788 4.88 -2.42 -13.36
C GLY A 788 3.95 -1.82 -14.42
N LEU A 789 2.72 -2.31 -14.49
CA LEU A 789 1.61 -1.65 -15.19
C LEU A 789 0.94 -0.57 -14.32
N LEU A 790 1.12 -0.67 -12.99
CA LEU A 790 0.77 0.30 -11.98
C LEU A 790 2.03 1.02 -11.50
N SER A 791 2.06 2.35 -11.60
CA SER A 791 3.13 3.20 -11.05
C SER A 791 2.70 3.91 -9.77
N PHE A 792 3.68 4.53 -9.11
CA PHE A 792 3.53 5.25 -7.84
C PHE A 792 4.01 6.70 -7.97
N ASP A 793 3.53 7.43 -8.98
CA ASP A 793 4.03 8.76 -9.33
C ASP A 793 3.13 9.87 -8.77
N ARG A 794 3.70 10.79 -7.97
CA ARG A 794 2.97 11.99 -7.53
C ARG A 794 2.76 13.03 -8.61
N HIS A 795 3.70 13.11 -9.57
CA HIS A 795 3.76 14.18 -10.57
C HIS A 795 3.54 15.57 -9.95
N LYS A 796 4.29 15.89 -8.89
CA LYS A 796 4.11 17.13 -8.11
C LYS A 796 4.13 18.37 -9.01
N VAL A 797 4.93 18.31 -10.08
CA VAL A 797 4.91 19.25 -11.20
C VAL A 797 4.64 18.46 -12.48
N LYS A 798 3.71 18.96 -13.28
CA LYS A 798 3.40 18.40 -14.60
C LYS A 798 4.15 19.20 -15.67
N VAL A 799 5.08 18.57 -16.38
CA VAL A 799 5.85 19.22 -17.45
C VAL A 799 4.96 19.37 -18.70
N ASP A 800 4.27 20.50 -18.81
CA ASP A 800 3.36 20.81 -19.93
C ASP A 800 3.24 22.30 -20.28
N GLY A 801 3.97 23.17 -19.57
CA GLY A 801 4.02 24.61 -19.82
C GLY A 801 2.86 25.40 -19.19
N VAL A 802 2.04 24.76 -18.34
CA VAL A 802 1.01 25.39 -17.52
C VAL A 802 1.56 25.68 -16.13
N ASP A 803 1.36 26.90 -15.62
CA ASP A 803 1.82 27.22 -14.27
C ASP A 803 0.90 26.61 -13.18
N ASP A 804 1.16 25.37 -12.82
CA ASP A 804 0.48 24.62 -11.75
C ASP A 804 1.30 24.50 -10.45
N TRP A 805 2.42 25.23 -10.37
CA TRP A 805 3.35 25.24 -9.25
C TRP A 805 2.73 25.86 -7.99
N LYS A 806 2.46 25.05 -6.96
CA LYS A 806 1.87 25.53 -5.68
C LYS A 806 2.90 26.00 -4.65
N GLU A 807 4.06 25.34 -4.57
CA GLU A 807 5.02 25.50 -3.46
C GLU A 807 6.47 25.80 -3.90
N GLY A 808 6.70 26.03 -5.19
CA GLY A 808 8.05 26.18 -5.75
C GLY A 808 8.89 27.29 -5.12
N LYS A 809 10.17 27.02 -4.88
CA LYS A 809 11.14 28.00 -4.35
C LYS A 809 11.78 28.80 -5.48
N THR A 810 11.44 30.08 -5.59
CA THR A 810 12.14 31.00 -6.51
C THR A 810 13.56 31.25 -6.02
N LEU A 811 14.54 30.87 -6.85
CA LEU A 811 15.97 31.02 -6.58
C LEU A 811 16.50 32.37 -7.06
N TYR A 812 16.05 32.76 -8.26
CA TYR A 812 16.45 33.99 -8.92
C TYR A 812 15.24 34.65 -9.57
N GLU A 813 15.23 35.99 -9.56
CA GLU A 813 14.20 36.79 -10.19
C GLU A 813 14.77 38.15 -10.61
N LYS A 814 14.40 38.61 -11.81
CA LYS A 814 14.70 39.97 -12.30
C LYS A 814 13.60 40.48 -13.23
N GLU A 815 13.48 41.80 -13.27
CA GLU A 815 12.42 42.53 -14.00
C GLU A 815 12.72 42.73 -15.49
N SER A 816 13.96 42.49 -15.94
CA SER A 816 14.39 42.80 -17.30
C SER A 816 15.36 41.76 -17.84
N GLY A 817 15.22 41.45 -19.13
CA GLY A 817 16.00 40.40 -19.80
C GLY A 817 15.07 39.43 -20.50
N ALA A 818 15.63 38.39 -21.13
CA ALA A 818 14.84 37.30 -21.67
C ALA A 818 14.49 36.26 -20.59
N LEU A 819 15.39 36.01 -19.63
CA LEU A 819 15.18 35.07 -18.52
C LEU A 819 14.77 35.84 -17.27
N ASN A 820 13.54 35.69 -16.81
CA ASN A 820 12.99 36.46 -15.69
C ASN A 820 13.23 35.80 -14.35
N SER A 821 12.96 34.49 -14.23
CA SER A 821 13.12 33.78 -12.97
C SER A 821 13.47 32.30 -13.16
N VAL A 822 14.04 31.73 -12.10
CA VAL A 822 14.28 30.29 -11.97
C VAL A 822 13.70 29.84 -10.63
N THR A 823 12.80 28.88 -10.68
CA THR A 823 12.09 28.28 -9.54
C THR A 823 12.35 26.79 -9.51
N MET A 824 12.50 26.22 -8.31
CA MET A 824 12.74 24.78 -8.13
C MET A 824 11.80 24.14 -7.12
N ASP A 825 11.48 22.88 -7.37
CA ASP A 825 10.76 21.99 -6.46
C ASP A 825 11.24 20.55 -6.70
N SER A 826 10.78 19.58 -5.91
CA SER A 826 11.14 18.17 -6.09
C SER A 826 10.10 17.23 -5.51
N ASP A 827 10.13 15.99 -5.96
CA ASP A 827 9.44 14.86 -5.36
C ASP A 827 10.38 13.67 -5.20
N GLU A 828 9.81 12.50 -4.89
CA GLU A 828 10.50 11.25 -4.63
C GLU A 828 11.25 10.69 -5.85
N ARG A 829 11.03 11.23 -7.05
CA ARG A 829 11.62 10.74 -8.31
C ARG A 829 12.47 11.80 -9.02
N TYR A 830 12.04 13.07 -8.99
CA TYR A 830 12.62 14.13 -9.79
C TYR A 830 12.89 15.42 -9.00
N VAL A 831 13.89 16.17 -9.48
CA VAL A 831 14.00 17.62 -9.26
C VAL A 831 13.33 18.34 -10.43
N TYR A 832 12.45 19.29 -10.13
CA TYR A 832 11.77 20.12 -11.11
C TYR A 832 12.36 21.52 -11.14
N ILE A 833 12.48 22.08 -12.34
CA ILE A 833 12.92 23.46 -12.59
C ILE A 833 11.91 24.15 -13.48
N LYS A 834 11.43 25.32 -13.07
CA LYS A 834 10.70 26.27 -13.91
C LYS A 834 11.58 27.46 -14.23
N ALA A 835 11.89 27.67 -15.49
CA ALA A 835 12.52 28.88 -15.99
C ALA A 835 11.46 29.74 -16.70
N GLN A 836 11.19 30.93 -16.15
CA GLN A 836 10.26 31.87 -16.75
C GLN A 836 11.01 32.80 -17.70
N PHE A 837 10.58 32.84 -18.95
CA PHE A 837 11.07 33.76 -19.97
C PHE A 837 10.03 34.83 -20.29
N ASP A 838 10.48 36.03 -20.66
CA ASP A 838 9.60 37.10 -21.13
C ASP A 838 9.09 36.75 -22.53
N PRO A 839 7.78 36.50 -22.73
CA PRO A 839 7.21 36.15 -24.02
C PRO A 839 7.44 37.22 -25.10
N ALA A 840 7.74 38.46 -24.73
CA ALA A 840 8.09 39.51 -25.69
C ALA A 840 9.45 39.26 -26.39
N ASN A 841 10.31 38.40 -25.84
CA ASN A 841 11.58 38.00 -26.44
C ASN A 841 11.43 36.73 -27.29
N GLU A 842 10.55 36.76 -28.30
CA GLU A 842 10.14 35.61 -29.11
C GLU A 842 11.28 34.79 -29.77
N ASN A 843 12.50 35.33 -29.88
CA ASN A 843 13.61 34.64 -30.54
C ASN A 843 14.69 34.10 -29.57
N TRP A 844 14.54 34.27 -28.25
CA TRP A 844 15.62 33.95 -27.31
C TRP A 844 16.13 32.51 -27.48
N TRP A 845 15.22 31.54 -27.64
CA TRP A 845 15.55 30.11 -27.77
C TRP A 845 16.15 29.72 -29.13
N THR A 846 16.14 30.61 -30.12
CA THR A 846 16.82 30.40 -31.42
C THR A 846 18.17 31.09 -31.50
N GLU A 847 18.35 32.17 -30.75
CA GLU A 847 19.53 33.04 -30.81
C GLU A 847 20.52 32.79 -29.66
N LYS A 848 20.05 32.16 -28.57
CA LYS A 848 20.80 31.95 -27.33
C LYS A 848 20.66 30.49 -26.86
N ASP A 849 21.65 30.04 -26.10
CA ASP A 849 21.58 28.78 -25.34
C ASP A 849 21.25 29.10 -23.89
N PHE A 850 20.39 28.29 -23.28
CA PHE A 850 20.10 28.35 -21.86
C PHE A 850 20.93 27.33 -21.10
N ASN A 851 21.68 27.79 -20.10
CA ASN A 851 22.49 26.92 -19.26
C ASN A 851 22.01 26.96 -17.81
N LEU A 852 21.82 25.78 -17.24
CA LEU A 852 21.63 25.54 -15.82
C LEU A 852 22.86 24.83 -15.26
N TYR A 853 23.41 25.34 -14.17
CA TYR A 853 24.59 24.78 -13.52
C TYR A 853 24.24 24.33 -12.11
N PHE A 854 24.72 23.15 -11.72
CA PHE A 854 24.49 22.58 -10.39
C PHE A 854 25.82 22.31 -9.69
N SER A 855 25.87 22.61 -8.39
CA SER A 855 27.00 22.35 -7.50
C SER A 855 26.53 21.50 -6.33
N ILE A 856 27.11 20.30 -6.24
CA ILE A 856 26.93 19.35 -5.13
C ILE A 856 28.10 19.52 -4.15
N ARG A 857 29.32 19.62 -4.70
CA ARG A 857 30.59 19.80 -4.01
C ARG A 857 30.99 21.28 -4.07
N THR A 858 30.48 22.09 -3.14
CA THR A 858 30.66 23.57 -3.05
C THR A 858 32.09 24.15 -3.21
N ASN A 859 33.15 23.34 -3.20
CA ASN A 859 34.55 23.76 -3.36
C ASN A 859 35.30 23.03 -4.48
N LYS A 860 34.59 22.27 -5.33
CA LYS A 860 35.11 21.53 -6.49
C LYS A 860 34.17 21.75 -7.68
N GLY A 861 34.56 21.23 -8.84
CA GLY A 861 33.85 21.43 -10.10
C GLY A 861 34.54 22.45 -11.01
N ILE A 862 33.86 22.77 -12.11
CA ILE A 862 34.38 23.61 -13.18
C ILE A 862 33.92 25.05 -12.97
N ALA A 863 34.85 26.00 -13.02
CA ALA A 863 34.53 27.41 -12.91
C ALA A 863 33.74 27.87 -14.15
N VAL A 864 32.56 28.44 -13.92
CA VAL A 864 31.67 28.93 -14.98
C VAL A 864 31.22 30.36 -14.69
N ASP A 865 31.08 31.15 -15.76
CA ASP A 865 30.58 32.53 -15.70
C ASP A 865 29.04 32.54 -15.66
N ALA A 866 28.46 31.97 -14.60
CA ALA A 866 27.02 31.83 -14.43
C ALA A 866 26.36 33.02 -13.68
N LEU A 867 27.15 33.81 -12.96
CA LEU A 867 26.71 34.98 -12.19
C LEU A 867 27.65 36.16 -12.43
N GLU A 868 27.15 37.40 -12.40
CA GLU A 868 27.95 38.59 -12.76
C GLU A 868 29.06 38.92 -11.74
N GLU A 869 28.82 38.68 -10.45
CA GLU A 869 29.69 39.11 -9.35
C GLU A 869 30.31 37.96 -8.53
N THR A 870 29.99 36.71 -8.87
CA THR A 870 30.32 35.52 -8.06
C THR A 870 30.83 34.38 -8.94
N GLU A 871 32.02 33.84 -8.63
CA GLU A 871 32.51 32.60 -9.26
C GLU A 871 31.62 31.42 -8.81
N PHE A 872 31.16 30.62 -9.76
CA PHE A 872 30.40 29.40 -9.50
C PHE A 872 31.22 28.21 -9.99
N LEU A 873 31.45 27.23 -9.10
CA LEU A 873 32.07 25.96 -9.45
C LEU A 873 30.96 24.93 -9.66
N ALA A 874 30.81 24.43 -10.88
CA ALA A 874 29.74 23.54 -11.27
C ALA A 874 30.22 22.09 -11.37
N ASP A 875 29.48 21.18 -10.74
CA ASP A 875 29.61 19.74 -10.95
C ASP A 875 28.83 19.28 -12.19
N PHE A 876 27.74 19.98 -12.52
CA PHE A 876 26.93 19.66 -13.70
C PHE A 876 26.54 20.90 -14.50
N GLN A 877 26.38 20.73 -15.81
CA GLN A 877 25.81 21.71 -16.73
C GLN A 877 24.69 21.03 -17.52
N LEU A 878 23.46 21.53 -17.41
CA LEU A 878 22.40 21.27 -18.38
C LEU A 878 22.39 22.42 -19.38
N GLN A 879 22.80 22.13 -20.62
CA GLN A 879 22.77 23.07 -21.73
C GLN A 879 21.58 22.75 -22.63
N ILE A 880 20.73 23.76 -22.86
CA ILE A 880 19.59 23.70 -23.78
C ILE A 880 19.88 24.66 -24.93
N GLU A 881 20.27 24.11 -26.08
CA GLU A 881 20.59 24.89 -27.27
C GLU A 881 19.33 25.29 -28.04
N ASN A 882 18.32 24.43 -28.04
CA ASN A 882 17.02 24.67 -28.65
C ASN A 882 15.98 23.64 -28.13
N LEU A 883 14.78 23.66 -28.72
CA LEU A 883 13.70 22.75 -28.33
C LEU A 883 13.98 21.27 -28.62
N GLU A 884 15.01 20.91 -29.37
CA GLU A 884 15.30 19.51 -29.71
C GLU A 884 16.69 19.06 -29.23
N GLN A 885 17.45 19.95 -28.59
CA GLN A 885 18.83 19.71 -28.19
C GLN A 885 19.06 20.22 -26.77
N ALA A 886 18.99 19.31 -25.82
CA ALA A 886 19.31 19.52 -24.42
C ALA A 886 20.18 18.38 -23.89
N GLN A 887 21.24 18.72 -23.16
CA GLN A 887 22.21 17.75 -22.65
C GLN A 887 22.70 18.15 -21.26
N LEU A 888 22.57 17.21 -20.32
CA LEU A 888 23.21 17.26 -19.01
C LEU A 888 24.59 16.62 -19.08
N GLN A 889 25.59 17.35 -18.61
CA GLN A 889 26.99 16.95 -18.58
C GLN A 889 27.54 17.10 -17.16
N VAL A 890 28.57 16.32 -16.83
CA VAL A 890 29.19 16.25 -15.50
C VAL A 890 30.66 16.67 -15.56
N ALA A 891 31.17 17.32 -14.53
CA ALA A 891 32.59 17.59 -14.39
C ALA A 891 33.35 16.26 -14.36
N GLY A 892 34.41 16.11 -15.15
CA GLY A 892 35.05 14.80 -15.33
C GLY A 892 35.70 14.22 -14.06
N ASP A 893 36.04 15.05 -13.07
CA ASP A 893 36.49 14.60 -11.74
C ASP A 893 35.34 14.10 -10.82
N TYR A 894 34.09 14.17 -11.31
CA TYR A 894 32.85 13.72 -10.66
C TYR A 894 32.03 12.77 -11.53
N ASP A 895 32.51 12.41 -12.72
CA ASP A 895 31.91 11.42 -13.60
C ASP A 895 32.12 10.01 -13.00
N SER A 896 31.04 9.44 -12.45
CA SER A 896 31.04 8.11 -11.84
C SER A 896 31.31 7.02 -12.87
N PHE A 897 30.77 7.14 -14.09
CA PHE A 897 31.00 6.21 -15.19
C PHE A 897 32.48 6.21 -15.61
N TYR A 898 33.06 7.38 -15.82
CA TYR A 898 34.48 7.48 -16.17
C TYR A 898 35.37 6.95 -15.04
N TYR A 899 35.10 7.33 -13.79
CA TYR A 899 35.84 6.81 -12.65
C TYR A 899 35.79 5.28 -12.59
N ASP A 900 34.61 4.70 -12.79
CA ASP A 900 34.42 3.26 -12.70
C ASP A 900 35.11 2.51 -13.86
N TYR A 901 34.75 2.84 -15.10
CA TYR A 901 35.18 2.07 -16.25
C TYR A 901 36.56 2.47 -16.78
N HIS A 902 37.01 3.71 -16.58
CA HIS A 902 38.38 4.13 -16.93
C HIS A 902 39.34 3.99 -15.74
N GLU A 903 39.02 4.60 -14.59
CA GLU A 903 39.98 4.69 -13.48
C GLU A 903 40.10 3.40 -12.67
N ARG A 904 38.98 2.77 -12.30
CA ARG A 904 38.93 1.54 -11.49
C ARG A 904 39.15 0.28 -12.35
N LEU A 905 38.34 0.08 -13.38
CA LEU A 905 38.25 -1.18 -14.14
C LEU A 905 39.14 -1.24 -15.39
N LYS A 906 39.61 -0.10 -15.90
CA LYS A 906 40.51 -0.01 -17.08
C LYS A 906 39.90 -0.63 -18.35
N MET A 907 38.59 -0.49 -18.54
CA MET A 907 37.81 -1.04 -19.66
C MET A 907 37.62 -0.06 -20.83
N ILE A 908 37.69 1.25 -20.57
CA ILE A 908 37.52 2.29 -21.60
C ILE A 908 38.79 3.16 -21.75
N PRO A 909 39.03 3.79 -22.91
CA PRO A 909 40.17 4.68 -23.10
C PRO A 909 40.08 5.94 -22.24
N ALA A 910 41.21 6.62 -22.04
CA ALA A 910 41.26 7.91 -21.35
C ALA A 910 40.62 9.00 -22.21
N GLU A 911 39.95 9.95 -21.57
CA GLU A 911 39.38 11.13 -22.23
C GLU A 911 40.27 12.36 -22.04
N GLU A 912 40.26 13.24 -23.03
CA GLU A 912 41.06 14.47 -22.99
C GLU A 912 40.43 15.50 -22.05
N ASN A 913 41.28 16.21 -21.28
CA ASN A 913 40.89 17.35 -20.43
C ASN A 913 39.85 17.06 -19.32
N ILE A 914 39.71 15.79 -18.91
CA ILE A 914 38.75 15.31 -17.89
C ILE A 914 38.62 16.20 -16.64
N GLU A 915 39.73 16.76 -16.15
CA GLU A 915 39.78 17.62 -14.95
C GLU A 915 39.26 19.06 -15.16
N SER A 916 38.93 19.46 -16.38
CA SER A 916 38.69 20.86 -16.75
C SER A 916 37.54 21.10 -17.71
N THR A 917 36.83 20.05 -18.13
CA THR A 917 35.71 20.11 -19.06
C THR A 917 34.54 19.27 -18.58
N PHE A 918 33.33 19.59 -19.03
CA PHE A 918 32.16 18.76 -18.79
C PHE A 918 32.14 17.59 -19.79
N HIS A 919 31.72 16.42 -19.31
CA HIS A 919 31.66 15.17 -20.06
C HIS A 919 30.24 14.61 -20.06
N PRO A 920 29.87 13.83 -21.09
CA PRO A 920 28.55 13.21 -21.15
C PRO A 920 28.30 12.24 -19.99
N VAL A 921 27.11 12.35 -19.37
CA VAL A 921 26.65 11.38 -18.37
C VAL A 921 26.23 10.09 -19.09
N ARG A 922 26.79 8.95 -18.67
CA ARG A 922 26.66 7.66 -19.36
C ARG A 922 26.30 6.53 -18.40
N LEU A 923 25.63 5.50 -18.90
CA LEU A 923 25.54 4.19 -18.25
C LEU A 923 26.19 3.14 -19.16
N ALA A 924 26.78 2.11 -18.54
CA ALA A 924 27.27 0.95 -19.26
C ALA A 924 26.10 0.05 -19.69
N LEU A 925 26.20 -0.54 -20.88
CA LEU A 925 25.22 -1.48 -21.43
C LEU A 925 25.78 -2.89 -21.57
N ASN A 926 27.06 -3.00 -21.94
CA ASN A 926 27.75 -4.30 -21.92
C ASN A 926 29.28 -4.09 -21.86
N LYS A 927 29.99 -5.07 -21.33
CA LYS A 927 31.46 -5.09 -21.30
C LYS A 927 32.00 -5.55 -22.67
N GLU A 928 33.31 -5.39 -22.89
CA GLU A 928 33.94 -6.04 -24.04
C GLU A 928 33.93 -7.56 -23.84
N PHE A 929 33.51 -8.30 -24.87
CA PHE A 929 33.51 -9.76 -24.86
C PHE A 929 33.85 -10.34 -26.24
N MET A 930 34.13 -11.64 -26.27
CA MET A 930 34.38 -12.38 -27.48
C MET A 930 33.22 -13.35 -27.73
N ARG A 931 32.63 -13.27 -28.91
CA ARG A 931 31.62 -14.23 -29.36
C ARG A 931 32.28 -15.61 -29.59
N PRO A 932 31.91 -16.69 -28.88
CA PRO A 932 32.71 -17.92 -28.86
C PRO A 932 32.77 -18.70 -30.18
N ASP A 933 31.65 -18.78 -30.91
CA ASP A 933 31.53 -19.52 -32.17
C ASP A 933 32.32 -18.91 -33.35
N THR A 934 32.40 -17.57 -33.41
CA THR A 934 33.03 -16.81 -34.51
C THR A 934 34.39 -16.23 -34.14
N GLY A 935 34.66 -16.00 -32.84
CA GLY A 935 35.83 -15.28 -32.35
C GLY A 935 35.77 -13.77 -32.59
N GLU A 936 34.61 -13.22 -32.94
CA GLU A 936 34.39 -11.77 -33.06
C GLU A 936 34.54 -11.09 -31.69
N ILE A 937 35.21 -9.93 -31.65
CA ILE A 937 35.33 -9.13 -30.44
C ILE A 937 34.31 -8.00 -30.52
N LEU A 938 33.35 -8.02 -29.62
CA LEU A 938 32.35 -6.96 -29.46
C LEU A 938 32.86 -5.97 -28.40
N PRO A 939 32.99 -4.68 -28.74
CA PRO A 939 33.58 -3.70 -27.84
C PRO A 939 32.65 -3.38 -26.67
N PHE A 940 33.22 -2.77 -25.62
CA PHE A 940 32.44 -2.18 -24.53
C PHE A 940 31.34 -1.24 -25.08
N SER A 941 30.12 -1.40 -24.58
CA SER A 941 28.96 -0.60 -24.96
C SER A 941 28.46 0.26 -23.80
N SER A 942 28.08 1.49 -24.12
CA SER A 942 27.49 2.47 -23.20
C SER A 942 26.58 3.39 -23.96
N TYR A 943 25.56 3.92 -23.30
CA TYR A 943 24.72 4.96 -23.85
C TYR A 943 24.80 6.25 -23.03
N GLU A 944 24.57 7.37 -23.71
CA GLU A 944 24.54 8.68 -23.09
C GLU A 944 23.17 8.96 -22.48
N THR A 945 23.08 8.85 -21.16
CA THR A 945 21.84 9.10 -20.43
C THR A 945 21.62 10.58 -20.11
N GLY A 946 22.61 11.44 -20.36
CA GLY A 946 22.51 12.89 -20.19
C GLY A 946 21.66 13.62 -21.23
N ILE A 947 21.19 12.97 -22.29
CA ILE A 947 20.40 13.61 -23.36
C ILE A 947 18.94 13.79 -22.91
N PHE A 948 18.42 15.02 -22.94
CA PHE A 948 17.07 15.32 -22.49
C PHE A 948 16.08 15.34 -23.67
N GLN A 949 14.92 14.71 -23.50
CA GLN A 949 13.90 14.67 -24.54
C GLN A 949 12.88 15.80 -24.36
N PHE A 950 12.56 16.49 -25.46
CA PHE A 950 11.56 17.55 -25.45
C PHE A 950 10.16 17.00 -25.71
N GLY A 951 9.20 17.40 -24.87
CA GLY A 951 7.79 17.14 -25.07
C GLY A 951 7.02 17.19 -23.76
N ILE A 952 5.75 16.78 -23.81
CA ILE A 952 4.86 16.85 -22.65
C ILE A 952 5.02 15.59 -21.79
N ALA A 953 5.25 15.79 -20.50
CA ALA A 953 5.37 14.71 -19.50
C ALA A 953 4.26 14.75 -18.44
N ASN A 954 3.13 15.37 -18.78
CA ASN A 954 1.88 15.32 -18.01
C ASN A 954 1.04 14.10 -18.44
N PRO A 955 0.82 13.09 -17.58
CA PRO A 955 0.05 11.89 -17.91
C PRO A 955 -1.41 12.14 -18.32
N GLU A 956 -1.97 13.28 -17.95
CA GLU A 956 -3.35 13.65 -18.33
C GLU A 956 -3.43 14.25 -19.74
N HIS A 957 -2.28 14.56 -20.36
CA HIS A 957 -2.23 15.15 -21.68
C HIS A 957 -2.22 14.08 -22.78
N LYS A 958 -2.93 14.33 -23.89
CA LYS A 958 -3.04 13.40 -25.03
C LYS A 958 -1.71 13.11 -25.75
N ASP A 959 -0.77 14.05 -25.67
CA ASP A 959 0.55 13.97 -26.29
C ASP A 959 1.62 13.59 -25.23
N TYR A 960 1.20 12.98 -24.11
CA TYR A 960 2.09 12.48 -23.06
C TYR A 960 3.04 11.42 -23.59
N ASP A 961 4.30 11.55 -23.20
CA ASP A 961 5.32 10.51 -23.30
C ASP A 961 6.17 10.55 -22.03
N SER A 962 6.29 9.40 -21.37
CA SER A 962 6.97 9.25 -20.10
C SER A 962 8.48 9.43 -20.18
N LEU A 963 9.08 9.49 -21.37
CA LEU A 963 10.51 9.79 -21.58
C LEU A 963 10.80 11.29 -21.72
N ASN A 964 9.79 12.14 -21.93
CA ASN A 964 10.01 13.59 -22.08
C ASN A 964 10.54 14.21 -20.79
N ASP A 965 11.61 14.98 -20.85
CA ASP A 965 12.27 15.58 -19.68
C ASP A 965 11.97 17.08 -19.54
N TYR A 966 11.66 17.77 -20.64
CA TYR A 966 11.40 19.20 -20.61
C TYR A 966 10.41 19.68 -21.68
N TYR A 967 9.74 20.78 -21.38
CA TYR A 967 8.82 21.45 -22.29
C TYR A 967 8.92 22.96 -22.18
N TYR A 968 8.62 23.66 -23.27
CA TYR A 968 8.58 25.11 -23.31
C TYR A 968 7.35 25.61 -24.03
N ASP A 969 6.49 26.37 -23.33
CA ASP A 969 5.36 27.04 -23.94
C ASP A 969 5.71 28.47 -24.33
N LYS A 970 5.54 28.77 -25.63
CA LYS A 970 5.87 30.08 -26.22
C LYS A 970 4.89 31.18 -25.82
N GLN A 971 3.68 30.84 -25.41
CA GLN A 971 2.63 31.81 -25.09
C GLN A 971 2.78 32.31 -23.65
N THR A 972 3.06 31.40 -22.73
CA THR A 972 3.30 31.70 -21.32
C THR A 972 4.75 32.07 -21.04
N GLY A 973 5.69 31.64 -21.91
CA GLY A 973 7.12 31.79 -21.70
C GLY A 973 7.68 30.85 -20.64
N ILE A 974 6.94 29.82 -20.25
CA ILE A 974 7.32 28.87 -19.19
C ILE A 974 8.10 27.72 -19.81
N MET A 975 9.31 27.49 -19.29
CA MET A 975 10.08 26.26 -19.50
C MET A 975 10.05 25.42 -18.23
N GLU A 976 9.62 24.17 -18.35
CA GLU A 976 9.61 23.20 -17.26
C GLU A 976 10.56 22.05 -17.58
N ILE A 977 11.34 21.64 -16.59
CA ILE A 977 12.36 20.60 -16.71
C ILE A 977 12.21 19.69 -15.50
N ARG A 978 12.24 18.37 -15.70
CA ARG A 978 12.38 17.37 -14.65
C ARG A 978 13.70 16.63 -14.81
N ILE A 979 14.44 16.44 -13.72
CA ILE A 979 15.76 15.79 -13.70
C ILE A 979 15.70 14.61 -12.73
N PRO A 980 15.88 13.35 -13.18
CA PRO A 980 16.04 12.22 -12.28
C PRO A 980 17.15 12.47 -11.25
N TRP A 981 16.90 12.17 -9.97
CA TRP A 981 17.88 12.39 -8.90
C TRP A 981 19.25 11.76 -9.17
N MET A 982 19.28 10.55 -9.73
CA MET A 982 20.52 9.83 -10.03
C MET A 982 21.37 10.52 -11.11
N LEU A 983 20.79 11.29 -12.03
CA LEU A 983 21.57 12.07 -13.01
C LEU A 983 22.43 13.16 -12.36
N LEU A 984 22.06 13.59 -11.15
CA LEU A 984 22.84 14.53 -10.33
C LEU A 984 23.70 13.80 -9.28
N ASN A 985 23.98 12.51 -9.48
CA ASN A 985 24.74 11.65 -8.56
C ASN A 985 24.11 11.54 -7.16
N ALA A 986 22.77 11.60 -7.03
CA ALA A 986 22.11 11.28 -5.77
C ALA A 986 22.21 9.79 -5.47
N LYS A 987 22.63 9.44 -4.24
CA LYS A 987 22.60 8.06 -3.72
C LYS A 987 21.32 7.77 -2.96
N ASP A 988 20.83 8.77 -2.22
CA ASP A 988 19.56 8.76 -1.49
C ASP A 988 19.05 10.21 -1.33
N PRO A 989 18.14 10.68 -2.19
CA PRO A 989 17.58 12.03 -2.08
C PRO A 989 16.73 12.20 -0.81
N ALA A 990 16.18 11.14 -0.23
CA ALA A 990 15.39 11.19 1.01
C ALA A 990 16.22 11.70 2.19
N LYS A 991 17.53 11.39 2.19
CA LYS A 991 18.49 11.84 3.21
C LYS A 991 19.43 12.95 2.73
N ARG A 992 19.23 13.46 1.50
CA ARG A 992 20.16 14.42 0.84
C ARG A 992 21.57 13.84 0.69
N GLU A 993 21.65 12.53 0.43
CA GLU A 993 22.88 11.80 0.22
C GLU A 993 23.25 11.79 -1.27
N PHE A 994 24.47 12.22 -1.58
CA PHE A 994 25.02 12.29 -2.93
C PHE A 994 26.42 11.67 -2.96
N THR A 995 26.90 11.33 -4.15
CA THR A 995 28.26 10.83 -4.35
C THR A 995 29.30 11.82 -3.79
N GLY A 996 30.27 11.30 -3.06
CA GLY A 996 31.35 12.07 -2.44
C GLY A 996 32.56 12.29 -3.38
N ASP A 997 33.75 12.35 -2.80
CA ASP A 997 35.00 12.47 -3.56
C ASP A 997 35.48 11.11 -4.10
N LEU A 998 35.12 10.79 -5.35
CA LEU A 998 35.45 9.52 -6.02
C LEU A 998 36.95 9.19 -5.99
N TYR A 999 37.82 10.18 -6.20
CA TYR A 999 39.27 9.99 -6.21
C TYR A 999 39.90 9.82 -4.83
N LYS A 1000 39.11 10.02 -3.75
CA LYS A 1000 39.53 9.81 -2.37
C LYS A 1000 38.97 8.51 -1.79
N ASP A 1001 37.66 8.31 -1.90
CA ASP A 1001 36.93 7.24 -1.20
C ASP A 1001 36.35 6.17 -2.16
N GLY A 1002 36.56 6.30 -3.47
CA GLY A 1002 36.09 5.35 -4.48
C GLY A 1002 34.61 5.50 -4.83
N ILE A 1003 34.02 4.47 -5.44
CA ILE A 1003 32.59 4.49 -5.81
C ILE A 1003 31.65 4.55 -4.58
N GLU A 1004 32.16 4.09 -3.44
CA GLU A 1004 31.48 4.18 -2.14
C GLU A 1004 31.48 5.60 -1.55
N ALA A 1005 32.16 6.56 -2.19
CA ALA A 1005 32.21 7.92 -1.73
C ALA A 1005 30.79 8.48 -1.59
N SER A 1006 30.50 9.04 -0.41
CA SER A 1006 29.20 9.60 -0.07
C SER A 1006 29.36 10.88 0.74
N GLN A 1007 28.42 11.82 0.57
CA GLN A 1007 28.30 13.05 1.33
C GLN A 1007 26.84 13.46 1.50
N THR A 1008 26.53 14.09 2.63
CA THR A 1008 25.23 14.75 2.84
C THR A 1008 25.34 16.23 2.54
N ILE A 1009 24.45 16.76 1.70
CA ILE A 1009 24.42 18.18 1.35
C ILE A 1009 23.33 18.93 2.10
N LYS A 1010 23.48 20.26 2.24
CA LYS A 1010 22.43 21.13 2.77
C LYS A 1010 21.34 21.45 1.74
N GLY A 1011 21.65 21.30 0.47
CA GLY A 1011 20.81 21.63 -0.67
C GLY A 1011 21.65 21.83 -1.92
N LEU A 1012 21.02 21.78 -3.09
CA LEU A 1012 21.63 21.98 -4.40
C LEU A 1012 21.93 23.47 -4.60
N GLU A 1013 23.19 23.80 -4.85
CA GLU A 1013 23.57 25.14 -5.32
C GLU A 1013 23.34 25.22 -6.83
N VAL A 1014 22.63 26.25 -7.29
CA VAL A 1014 22.20 26.38 -8.69
C VAL A 1014 22.50 27.77 -9.21
N ALA A 1015 22.91 27.86 -10.47
CA ALA A 1015 23.05 29.11 -11.20
C ALA A 1015 22.57 28.93 -12.65
N ALA A 1016 22.20 30.03 -13.32
CA ALA A 1016 21.70 29.97 -14.69
C ALA A 1016 22.12 31.20 -15.50
N ASN A 1017 22.37 31.01 -16.79
CA ASN A 1017 22.68 32.10 -17.71
C ASN A 1017 22.12 31.82 -19.12
N LEU A 1018 22.16 32.84 -19.97
CA LEU A 1018 22.05 32.71 -21.41
C LEU A 1018 23.38 33.05 -22.07
N THR A 1019 23.76 32.24 -23.04
CA THR A 1019 24.94 32.46 -23.87
C THR A 1019 24.52 32.67 -25.32
N SER A 1020 25.34 33.40 -26.09
CA SER A 1020 25.24 33.40 -27.54
C SER A 1020 25.65 32.04 -28.10
N LYS A 1021 25.29 31.74 -29.35
CA LYS A 1021 25.73 30.52 -30.05
C LYS A 1021 27.26 30.38 -30.19
N ASP A 1022 28.01 31.47 -29.98
CA ASP A 1022 29.47 31.47 -29.95
C ASP A 1022 30.04 31.24 -28.54
N GLY A 1023 29.19 30.99 -27.53
CA GLY A 1023 29.56 30.68 -26.15
C GLY A 1023 29.77 31.90 -25.24
N GLU A 1024 29.61 33.13 -25.74
CA GLU A 1024 29.74 34.33 -24.89
C GLU A 1024 28.48 34.53 -24.03
N VAL A 1025 28.65 34.77 -22.72
CA VAL A 1025 27.55 35.09 -21.81
C VAL A 1025 26.89 36.41 -22.21
N VAL A 1026 25.61 36.35 -22.56
CA VAL A 1026 24.82 37.53 -22.97
C VAL A 1026 23.88 38.00 -21.88
N GLU A 1027 23.52 37.12 -20.94
CA GLU A 1027 22.59 37.42 -19.88
C GLU A 1027 22.82 36.49 -18.68
N ALA A 1028 22.93 37.06 -17.48
CA ALA A 1028 23.04 36.31 -16.23
C ALA A 1028 22.17 36.97 -15.14
N PHE A 1029 22.14 36.38 -13.94
CA PHE A 1029 21.57 37.02 -12.76
C PHE A 1029 22.63 37.80 -11.98
N ASP A 1030 22.29 39.03 -11.57
CA ASP A 1030 23.12 39.85 -10.67
C ASP A 1030 22.88 39.41 -9.22
N SER A 1031 23.73 38.49 -8.73
CA SER A 1031 23.70 38.02 -7.35
C SER A 1031 25.09 37.87 -6.74
N LYS A 1032 25.22 38.37 -5.51
CA LYS A 1032 26.41 38.22 -4.64
C LYS A 1032 26.46 36.90 -3.88
N LYS A 1033 25.40 36.10 -3.96
CA LYS A 1033 25.29 34.81 -3.30
C LYS A 1033 24.70 33.79 -4.26
N VAL A 1034 25.30 32.61 -4.27
CA VAL A 1034 24.74 31.45 -4.96
C VAL A 1034 23.42 31.06 -4.29
N ALA A 1035 22.38 30.83 -5.10
CA ALA A 1035 21.10 30.38 -4.60
C ALA A 1035 21.17 28.87 -4.31
N GLN A 1036 20.45 28.45 -3.28
CA GLN A 1036 20.42 27.06 -2.86
C GLN A 1036 18.97 26.56 -2.77
N TYR A 1037 18.69 25.43 -3.41
CA TYR A 1037 17.45 24.69 -3.25
C TYR A 1037 17.64 23.59 -2.19
N SER A 1038 16.78 23.55 -1.18
CA SER A 1038 16.76 22.49 -0.15
C SER A 1038 15.33 22.02 0.00
N TRP A 1039 15.18 20.74 0.32
CA TRP A 1039 13.93 20.08 0.63
C TRP A 1039 13.99 19.44 2.02
N GLU A 1040 12.84 19.06 2.54
CA GLU A 1040 12.73 18.29 3.77
C GLU A 1040 13.09 16.84 3.51
N THR A 1041 13.88 16.24 4.41
CA THR A 1041 14.16 14.80 4.36
C THR A 1041 12.91 14.01 4.69
N TRP A 1042 12.72 12.85 4.07
CA TRP A 1042 11.57 11.99 4.34
C TRP A 1042 12.00 10.61 4.84
N GLY A 1043 11.10 9.95 5.56
CA GLY A 1043 11.21 8.54 5.94
C GLY A 1043 10.42 7.70 4.95
N LEU A 1044 9.12 7.56 5.18
CA LEU A 1044 8.22 6.98 4.18
C LEU A 1044 7.99 7.97 3.03
N PRO A 1045 8.12 7.54 1.77
CA PRO A 1045 7.86 8.39 0.61
C PRO A 1045 6.37 8.71 0.49
N GLN A 1046 6.04 9.89 -0.03
CA GLN A 1046 4.71 10.14 -0.56
C GLN A 1046 4.61 9.51 -1.94
N SER A 1047 3.49 8.87 -2.25
CA SER A 1047 3.25 8.20 -3.54
C SER A 1047 1.76 8.20 -3.87
N GLU A 1048 1.45 8.17 -5.16
CA GLU A 1048 0.08 8.08 -5.68
C GLU A 1048 0.01 6.97 -6.73
N GLU A 1049 -0.95 6.06 -6.59
CA GLU A 1049 -1.19 4.97 -7.53
C GLU A 1049 -1.71 5.50 -8.88
N ARG A 1050 -1.10 5.08 -9.99
CA ARG A 1050 -1.57 5.41 -11.34
C ARG A 1050 -1.37 4.24 -12.30
N LEU A 1051 -2.40 3.92 -13.09
CA LEU A 1051 -2.25 2.96 -14.19
C LEU A 1051 -1.50 3.62 -15.36
N LYS A 1052 -0.48 2.93 -15.88
CA LYS A 1052 0.33 3.39 -17.02
C LYS A 1052 -0.44 3.28 -18.33
N GLN A 1053 0.04 3.94 -19.39
CA GLN A 1053 -0.53 3.76 -20.74
C GLN A 1053 -0.50 2.28 -21.19
N SER A 1054 0.54 1.54 -20.80
CA SER A 1054 0.69 0.10 -21.08
C SER A 1054 -0.46 -0.76 -20.55
N TYR A 1055 -1.04 -0.41 -19.39
CA TYR A 1055 -2.22 -1.11 -18.84
C TYR A 1055 -3.39 -1.10 -19.82
N TYR A 1056 -3.70 0.05 -20.43
CA TYR A 1056 -4.85 0.18 -21.32
C TYR A 1056 -4.61 -0.51 -22.67
N ILE A 1057 -3.36 -0.54 -23.15
CA ILE A 1057 -2.98 -1.26 -24.37
C ILE A 1057 -3.11 -2.77 -24.16
N LEU A 1058 -2.65 -3.28 -23.01
CA LEU A 1058 -2.82 -4.68 -22.65
C LEU A 1058 -4.28 -5.04 -22.37
N GLN A 1059 -5.07 -4.12 -21.79
CA GLN A 1059 -6.50 -4.32 -21.62
C GLN A 1059 -7.20 -4.59 -22.96
N GLU A 1060 -6.85 -3.85 -24.01
CA GLU A 1060 -7.35 -4.07 -25.37
C GLU A 1060 -6.86 -5.43 -25.90
N THR A 1061 -5.55 -5.69 -25.83
CA THR A 1061 -4.92 -6.93 -26.31
C THR A 1061 -5.54 -8.19 -25.67
N PHE A 1062 -5.67 -8.20 -24.35
CA PHE A 1062 -6.29 -9.31 -23.59
C PHE A 1062 -7.80 -9.41 -23.82
N GLY A 1063 -8.47 -8.30 -24.14
CA GLY A 1063 -9.89 -8.27 -24.50
C GLY A 1063 -10.18 -8.82 -25.89
N GLU A 1064 -9.22 -8.72 -26.82
CA GLU A 1064 -9.32 -9.26 -28.19
C GLU A 1064 -8.85 -10.72 -28.29
N THR A 1065 -8.10 -11.21 -27.30
CA THR A 1065 -7.60 -12.60 -27.23
C THR A 1065 -8.67 -13.54 -26.67
N GLU A 1066 -9.05 -14.56 -27.46
CA GLU A 1066 -10.04 -15.60 -27.11
C GLU A 1066 -9.60 -16.56 -25.98
#